data_AF-A0A9X2XZS3-F1
#
_entry.id   AF-A0A9X2XZS3-F1
#
_cell.length_a   1.000
_cell.length_b   1.000
_cell.length_c   1.000
_cell.angle_alpha   90.00
_cell.angle_beta   90.00
_cell.angle_gamma   90.00
#
_symmetry.space_group_name_H-M   'P 1'
#
loop_
_entity.id
_entity.type
_entity.pdbx_description
1 polymer ?
#
loop_
_entity_poly.entity_id
_entity_poly.type
_entity_poly.pdbx_seq_one_letter_code
_entity_poly.pdbx_strand_id
1 'polypeptide(L)'
;MMIKNVGRQILLTSVILLTQHFSFCQTVHHSKTYTINTNVLDKKIYSGHLKLGGKNNKGDSISVNNYYVSINNMPFIPVTGEFHFSRYPAQYWDESIKKMKAGGINTVATYVFWNLHEENEGKFNWSGDRDVRKFVELCAKNNLYTIVRLGPFCHGEIRNGGLPDWLLGKPLTVRSNDPLYLSYVEKLYNEIGKELQGLFYKDGGPIIGIQIENEYQHSAAPWGLTYPEQPHDMTASERDLGVTQEGVGIAEGSNPYSELGNDHMKVLKALSIKAGMDAPLFTATGWGNAAIIPNESIPVTAAYAYPFWTAKKDLSPFFLFKDMHKDPDYAPVRYKTEDYPAFPAELGSGIMSVYTRRPIAEHKSFDAMINRCLGSGANGIGYYMYHGGSTPKGEHYYFNDEAYGLPKISYDFQAPIGEFGQVREGFHRLKLLHFFTNHFGELLAPMVTILPQNSSTLKPDNDTDLRYAVRTNGHAGFLFVNNFQDDMETTDKKNIQISINTGNGAILIPESGGFNLKGEENAIFPFNLDLNGVTLNYATAQLMMKGDDPSNQYYVFFVPEGVSPEFSFAKESGVVIKNNSGSSIEQNAKRWLVKCSAKGVSEFKVSKGGKHTKVLVVDKEFALKAFIVTINGMEHLIFSDAVVLQNGNSFEFLSKGKNNFDFTIYPRVQVKPTFNIGTLSALKSSPSFSSFTVTLPKADFPTQTRQIGQKKLVVQLPGQMQSSLNDIFLTVDYIGDTGMGFIDGELVADEFYKGIPWEIGLRKFLGQPAAKEMVFYFRPMYKDATYLVDLKPASVPDFGKNKTVLKVNNVVFTPQYKTVMEFRK
;
A
#
# COMPACT_ATOMS: atom_id res chain seq x y z
N MET A 1 -55.67 39.30 38.56
CA MET A 1 -57.11 38.97 38.53
C MET A 1 -57.21 37.44 38.56
N MET A 2 -57.26 36.86 39.77
CA MET A 2 -58.35 36.00 40.31
C MET A 2 -58.73 34.78 39.45
N ILE A 3 -58.97 33.54 39.88
CA ILE A 3 -58.97 32.76 41.16
C ILE A 3 -59.18 31.28 40.68
N LYS A 4 -58.30 30.31 41.01
CA LYS A 4 -58.45 29.18 41.97
C LYS A 4 -59.67 28.23 41.84
N ASN A 5 -59.39 26.91 41.86
CA ASN A 5 -60.00 25.89 42.74
C ASN A 5 -59.10 24.63 42.77
N VAL A 6 -58.34 24.34 43.85
CA VAL A 6 -58.66 23.54 45.07
C VAL A 6 -58.80 22.04 44.75
N GLY A 7 -58.09 21.08 45.37
CA GLY A 7 -57.06 21.08 46.41
C GLY A 7 -56.93 19.67 47.04
N ARG A 8 -55.72 19.29 47.50
CA ARG A 8 -55.42 18.74 48.86
C ARG A 8 -53.95 18.28 48.98
N GLN A 9 -53.29 18.88 49.96
CA GLN A 9 -51.97 18.59 50.55
C GLN A 9 -52.05 17.30 51.41
N ILE A 10 -51.06 16.38 51.41
CA ILE A 10 -49.77 16.38 52.15
C ILE A 10 -50.00 16.27 53.69
N LEU A 11 -49.34 15.48 54.56
CA LEU A 11 -48.10 14.67 54.65
C LEU A 11 -48.30 13.70 55.86
N LEU A 12 -47.60 12.55 55.95
CA LEU A 12 -46.69 12.17 57.06
C LEU A 12 -46.27 10.69 57.06
N THR A 13 -44.95 10.54 57.22
CA THR A 13 -44.00 9.43 57.30
C THR A 13 -44.26 8.37 58.40
N SER A 14 -43.98 7.09 58.14
CA SER A 14 -42.87 6.29 58.74
C SER A 14 -42.99 4.76 58.52
N VAL A 15 -41.96 4.17 57.89
CA VAL A 15 -41.27 2.88 58.10
C VAL A 15 -42.06 1.63 58.57
N ILE A 16 -41.99 0.54 57.79
CA ILE A 16 -41.66 -0.85 58.23
C ILE A 16 -41.16 -1.66 57.03
N LEU A 17 -40.08 -2.43 57.25
CA LEU A 17 -39.43 -3.35 56.32
C LEU A 17 -40.34 -4.50 55.86
N LEU A 18 -40.20 -4.90 54.58
CA LEU A 18 -40.27 -6.31 54.18
C LEU A 18 -39.45 -6.54 52.90
N THR A 19 -38.44 -7.38 53.04
CA THR A 19 -37.52 -7.90 52.03
C THR A 19 -38.24 -8.84 51.08
N GLN A 20 -38.18 -8.60 49.76
CA GLN A 20 -38.37 -9.64 48.75
C GLN A 20 -37.36 -9.50 47.62
N HIS A 21 -36.82 -10.66 47.24
CA HIS A 21 -35.68 -10.87 46.36
C HIS A 21 -35.94 -10.33 44.95
N PHE A 22 -35.15 -9.35 44.52
CA PHE A 22 -34.93 -9.10 43.10
C PHE A 22 -33.70 -9.88 42.65
N SER A 23 -33.94 -11.03 42.01
CA SER A 23 -32.92 -11.71 41.23
C SER A 23 -32.34 -10.72 40.21
N PHE A 24 -31.07 -10.37 40.35
CA PHE A 24 -30.28 -9.79 39.29
C PHE A 24 -30.21 -10.83 38.17
N CYS A 25 -31.09 -10.72 37.19
CA CYS A 25 -30.92 -11.38 35.91
C CYS A 25 -29.79 -10.63 35.21
N GLN A 26 -28.54 -10.99 35.52
CA GLN A 26 -27.42 -10.64 34.66
C GLN A 26 -27.70 -11.31 33.32
N THR A 27 -28.04 -10.52 32.30
CA THR A 27 -27.98 -10.96 30.92
C THR A 27 -26.53 -11.31 30.63
N VAL A 28 -26.18 -12.58 30.79
CA VAL A 28 -24.93 -13.15 30.31
C VAL A 28 -24.98 -13.04 28.79
N HIS A 29 -24.39 -11.99 28.24
CA HIS A 29 -24.16 -11.90 26.80
C HIS A 29 -23.21 -13.04 26.43
N HIS A 30 -23.76 -14.14 25.89
CA HIS A 30 -22.98 -15.27 25.42
C HIS A 30 -22.03 -14.81 24.32
N SER A 31 -20.73 -15.14 24.42
CA SER A 31 -19.75 -14.84 23.38
C SER A 31 -20.04 -15.70 22.13
N LYS A 32 -20.00 -15.09 20.94
CA LYS A 32 -20.06 -15.86 19.68
C LYS A 32 -18.69 -16.50 19.49
N THR A 33 -18.60 -17.80 19.74
CA THR A 33 -17.35 -18.57 19.63
C THR A 33 -17.22 -19.14 18.23
N TYR A 34 -16.17 -18.72 17.52
CA TYR A 34 -15.74 -19.30 16.25
C TYR A 34 -14.68 -20.37 16.51
N THR A 35 -14.60 -21.40 15.67
CA THR A 35 -13.64 -22.50 15.85
C THR A 35 -12.91 -22.80 14.56
N ILE A 36 -11.59 -23.01 14.65
CA ILE A 36 -10.73 -23.40 13.53
C ILE A 36 -9.73 -24.46 13.97
N ASN A 37 -9.50 -25.48 13.14
CA ASN A 37 -8.58 -26.58 13.43
C ASN A 37 -7.32 -26.44 12.58
N THR A 38 -6.17 -26.38 13.24
CA THR A 38 -4.85 -26.16 12.62
C THR A 38 -3.95 -27.39 12.69
N ASN A 39 -4.46 -28.53 13.17
CA ASN A 39 -3.66 -29.74 13.42
C ASN A 39 -3.37 -30.55 12.16
N VAL A 40 -4.00 -30.20 11.04
CA VAL A 40 -3.81 -30.86 9.75
C VAL A 40 -3.09 -29.88 8.83
N LEU A 41 -1.81 -30.16 8.57
CA LEU A 41 -1.00 -29.40 7.64
C LEU A 41 -0.77 -30.24 6.37
N ASP A 42 -1.67 -30.11 5.40
CA ASP A 42 -1.56 -30.87 4.14
C ASP A 42 -0.60 -30.21 3.12
N LYS A 43 0.11 -29.13 3.49
CA LYS A 43 1.00 -28.41 2.58
C LYS A 43 2.41 -29.01 2.55
N LYS A 44 2.82 -29.50 1.39
CA LYS A 44 4.21 -29.86 1.10
C LYS A 44 4.95 -28.66 0.49
N ILE A 45 6.00 -28.21 1.18
CA ILE A 45 6.96 -27.21 0.67
C ILE A 45 8.15 -27.97 0.08
N TYR A 46 8.52 -27.66 -1.16
CA TYR A 46 9.60 -28.33 -1.88
C TYR A 46 10.29 -27.38 -2.87
N SER A 47 11.54 -27.69 -3.19
CA SER A 47 12.43 -26.86 -4.01
C SER A 47 13.01 -27.65 -5.19
N GLY A 48 13.67 -26.96 -6.12
CA GLY A 48 14.45 -27.57 -7.21
C GLY A 48 13.72 -27.72 -8.55
N HIS A 49 12.40 -27.50 -8.59
CA HIS A 49 11.62 -27.48 -9.83
C HIS A 49 11.63 -26.12 -10.53
N LEU A 50 11.75 -25.01 -9.78
CA LEU A 50 11.91 -23.67 -10.33
C LEU A 50 13.37 -23.40 -10.67
N LYS A 51 13.65 -23.06 -11.93
CA LYS A 51 14.96 -22.59 -12.42
C LYS A 51 15.11 -21.09 -12.14
N LEU A 52 14.99 -20.75 -10.86
CA LEU A 52 15.09 -19.40 -10.33
C LEU A 52 16.08 -19.39 -9.17
N GLY A 53 16.57 -18.21 -8.84
CA GLY A 53 17.61 -17.99 -7.86
C GLY A 53 18.98 -17.74 -8.50
N GLY A 54 19.95 -17.41 -7.66
CA GLY A 54 21.28 -17.03 -8.08
C GLY A 54 22.12 -16.55 -6.92
N LYS A 55 23.40 -16.30 -7.18
CA LYS A 55 24.34 -15.73 -6.20
C LYS A 55 24.97 -14.47 -6.73
N ASN A 56 25.28 -13.53 -5.84
CA ASN A 56 26.12 -12.39 -6.16
C ASN A 56 27.61 -12.74 -6.03
N ASN A 57 28.48 -11.82 -6.44
CA ASN A 57 29.95 -11.93 -6.31
C ASN A 57 30.47 -12.00 -4.86
N LYS A 58 29.64 -11.68 -3.86
CA LYS A 58 29.95 -11.82 -2.43
C LYS A 58 29.51 -13.16 -1.84
N GLY A 59 28.79 -13.98 -2.61
CA GLY A 59 28.25 -15.26 -2.18
C GLY A 59 26.87 -15.20 -1.54
N ASP A 60 26.25 -14.02 -1.42
CA ASP A 60 24.84 -13.92 -1.02
C ASP A 60 23.96 -14.59 -2.08
N SER A 61 22.87 -15.20 -1.64
CA SER A 61 22.03 -16.05 -2.46
C SER A 61 20.57 -15.67 -2.39
N ILE A 62 19.90 -15.78 -3.53
CA ILE A 62 18.44 -15.77 -3.64
C ILE A 62 18.02 -17.14 -4.15
N SER A 63 16.97 -17.72 -3.55
CA SER A 63 16.39 -18.99 -3.97
C SER A 63 14.87 -18.94 -3.90
N VAL A 64 14.19 -19.78 -4.67
CA VAL A 64 12.73 -19.85 -4.69
C VAL A 64 12.30 -21.31 -4.56
N ASN A 65 11.31 -21.57 -3.71
CA ASN A 65 10.64 -22.85 -3.62
C ASN A 65 9.18 -22.71 -4.09
N ASN A 66 8.36 -23.74 -3.98
CA ASN A 66 6.97 -23.66 -4.42
C ASN A 66 6.07 -22.74 -3.56
N TYR A 67 6.60 -22.07 -2.53
CA TYR A 67 5.82 -21.35 -1.53
C TYR A 67 6.33 -19.94 -1.20
N TYR A 68 7.64 -19.70 -1.15
CA TYR A 68 8.24 -18.40 -0.85
C TYR A 68 9.62 -18.21 -1.50
N VAL A 69 10.08 -16.95 -1.49
CA VAL A 69 11.45 -16.55 -1.83
C VAL A 69 12.32 -16.61 -0.57
N SER A 70 13.61 -16.89 -0.72
CA SER A 70 14.57 -16.81 0.38
C SER A 70 15.79 -15.98 0.00
N ILE A 71 16.32 -15.24 0.96
CA ILE A 71 17.60 -14.54 0.88
C ILE A 71 18.53 -15.21 1.89
N ASN A 72 19.67 -15.72 1.45
CA ASN A 72 20.64 -16.41 2.31
C ASN A 72 20.01 -17.56 3.13
N ASN A 73 19.14 -18.35 2.48
CA ASN A 73 18.34 -19.43 3.07
C ASN A 73 17.30 -19.00 4.11
N MET A 74 17.11 -17.70 4.32
CA MET A 74 16.07 -17.16 5.21
C MET A 74 14.83 -16.81 4.39
N PRO A 75 13.62 -17.29 4.76
CA PRO A 75 12.39 -16.90 4.08
C PRO A 75 12.22 -15.37 4.06
N PHE A 76 11.80 -14.86 2.91
CA PHE A 76 11.68 -13.44 2.63
C PHE A 76 10.35 -13.17 1.93
N ILE A 77 9.66 -12.13 2.37
CA ILE A 77 8.44 -11.63 1.71
C ILE A 77 8.81 -10.32 1.01
N PRO A 78 8.88 -10.29 -0.34
CA PRO A 78 8.99 -9.05 -1.08
C PRO A 78 7.78 -8.15 -0.79
N VAL A 79 8.04 -6.94 -0.31
CA VAL A 79 7.05 -5.86 -0.16
C VAL A 79 7.40 -4.81 -1.21
N THR A 80 6.66 -4.87 -2.32
CA THR A 80 7.03 -4.26 -3.59
C THR A 80 6.19 -3.02 -3.87
N GLY A 81 6.81 -1.85 -3.96
CA GLY A 81 6.10 -0.62 -4.36
C GLY A 81 6.37 -0.30 -5.82
N GLU A 82 5.34 -0.18 -6.65
CA GLU A 82 5.51 0.31 -8.03
C GLU A 82 5.71 1.83 -8.04
N PHE A 83 6.76 2.28 -8.74
CA PHE A 83 7.06 3.69 -8.99
C PHE A 83 7.63 3.86 -10.40
N HIS A 84 6.85 4.45 -11.31
CA HIS A 84 7.32 4.76 -12.67
C HIS A 84 8.22 6.00 -12.65
N PHE A 85 9.54 5.81 -12.69
CA PHE A 85 10.50 6.91 -12.59
C PHE A 85 10.28 7.98 -13.67
N SER A 86 9.86 7.56 -14.87
CA SER A 86 9.56 8.43 -16.02
C SER A 86 8.33 9.31 -15.87
N ARG A 87 7.52 9.10 -14.83
CA ARG A 87 6.38 9.96 -14.47
C ARG A 87 6.70 10.95 -13.34
N TYR A 88 7.95 11.03 -12.89
CA TYR A 88 8.31 11.93 -11.79
C TYR A 88 9.67 12.60 -12.01
N PRO A 89 9.85 13.89 -11.65
CA PRO A 89 11.10 14.59 -11.94
C PRO A 89 12.32 13.96 -11.25
N ALA A 90 13.39 13.74 -12.02
CA ALA A 90 14.58 13.01 -11.58
C ALA A 90 15.29 13.61 -10.37
N GLN A 91 15.18 14.93 -10.19
CA GLN A 91 15.74 15.64 -9.03
C GLN A 91 15.07 15.25 -7.70
N TYR A 92 13.87 14.65 -7.73
CA TYR A 92 13.09 14.30 -6.54
C TYR A 92 12.98 12.78 -6.30
N TRP A 93 13.57 11.94 -7.16
CA TRP A 93 13.50 10.48 -7.00
C TRP A 93 14.05 10.01 -5.65
N ASP A 94 15.18 10.53 -5.17
CA ASP A 94 15.79 10.11 -3.90
C ASP A 94 14.84 10.37 -2.71
N GLU A 95 14.12 11.49 -2.71
CA GLU A 95 13.13 11.81 -1.67
C GLU A 95 11.95 10.83 -1.72
N SER A 96 11.43 10.53 -2.92
CA SER A 96 10.33 9.58 -3.11
C SER A 96 10.72 8.14 -2.76
N ILE A 97 11.91 7.69 -3.15
CA ILE A 97 12.47 6.38 -2.80
C ILE A 97 12.63 6.27 -1.27
N LYS A 98 13.11 7.34 -0.61
CA LYS A 98 13.18 7.37 0.87
C LYS A 98 11.80 7.31 1.52
N LYS A 99 10.78 7.95 0.95
CA LYS A 99 9.39 7.81 1.43
C LYS A 99 8.93 6.36 1.33
N MET A 100 9.15 5.70 0.18
CA MET A 100 8.83 4.28 0.01
C MET A 100 9.51 3.41 1.08
N LYS A 101 10.81 3.60 1.30
CA LYS A 101 11.56 2.92 2.37
C LYS A 101 10.99 3.20 3.76
N ALA A 102 10.69 4.46 4.08
CA ALA A 102 10.10 4.86 5.34
C ALA A 102 8.69 4.27 5.54
N GLY A 103 7.99 3.97 4.44
CA GLY A 103 6.75 3.22 4.41
C GLY A 103 6.93 1.72 4.61
N GLY A 104 8.15 1.19 4.66
CA GLY A 104 8.45 -0.23 4.82
C GLY A 104 8.52 -1.02 3.51
N ILE A 105 8.50 -0.36 2.35
CA ILE A 105 8.81 -1.01 1.07
C ILE A 105 10.26 -1.51 1.12
N ASN A 106 10.49 -2.76 0.71
CA ASN A 106 11.82 -3.37 0.65
C ASN A 106 12.29 -3.64 -0.79
N THR A 107 11.36 -3.60 -1.74
CA THR A 107 11.60 -3.81 -3.18
C THR A 107 10.86 -2.74 -3.99
N VAL A 108 11.52 -2.10 -4.94
CA VAL A 108 10.88 -1.14 -5.87
C VAL A 108 10.67 -1.81 -7.22
N ALA A 109 9.45 -1.73 -7.75
CA ALA A 109 9.17 -2.12 -9.13
C ALA A 109 9.05 -0.88 -10.03
N THR A 110 9.52 -0.99 -11.27
CA THR A 110 9.36 0.10 -12.24
C THR A 110 9.28 -0.40 -13.67
N TYR A 111 8.39 0.21 -14.47
CA TYR A 111 8.35 0.03 -15.92
C TYR A 111 9.43 0.83 -16.66
N VAL A 112 9.93 0.22 -17.73
CA VAL A 112 10.64 0.91 -18.81
C VAL A 112 9.70 0.98 -20.02
N PHE A 113 9.10 2.15 -20.25
CA PHE A 113 8.15 2.33 -21.35
C PHE A 113 8.88 2.58 -22.67
N TRP A 114 8.77 1.66 -23.63
CA TRP A 114 9.49 1.74 -24.90
C TRP A 114 9.19 3.05 -25.66
N ASN A 115 7.93 3.44 -25.78
CA ASN A 115 7.51 4.67 -26.46
C ASN A 115 8.09 5.96 -25.85
N LEU A 116 8.41 5.99 -24.56
CA LEU A 116 9.05 7.14 -23.91
C LEU A 116 10.54 7.22 -24.22
N HIS A 117 11.18 6.06 -24.39
CA HIS A 117 12.61 5.96 -24.63
C HIS A 117 12.95 6.00 -26.13
N GLU A 118 12.06 5.58 -27.02
CA GLU A 118 12.25 5.56 -28.48
C GLU A 118 11.02 6.13 -29.21
N GLU A 119 10.64 7.38 -28.87
CA GLU A 119 9.51 8.08 -29.50
C GLU A 119 9.69 8.19 -31.03
N ASN A 120 10.92 8.44 -31.47
CA ASN A 120 11.31 8.38 -32.87
C ASN A 120 12.17 7.12 -33.11
N GLU A 121 11.82 6.30 -34.11
CA GLU A 121 12.55 5.06 -34.44
C GLU A 121 14.07 5.28 -34.54
N GLY A 122 14.84 4.46 -33.82
CA GLY A 122 16.29 4.49 -33.76
C GLY A 122 16.91 5.56 -32.85
N LYS A 123 16.09 6.41 -32.19
CA LYS A 123 16.59 7.50 -31.33
C LYS A 123 16.22 7.25 -29.87
N PHE A 124 17.09 6.51 -29.17
CA PHE A 124 16.92 6.26 -27.75
C PHE A 124 17.30 7.47 -26.88
N ASN A 125 16.51 7.75 -25.84
CA ASN A 125 16.77 8.79 -24.85
C ASN A 125 16.68 8.25 -23.42
N TRP A 126 17.82 8.26 -22.73
CA TRP A 126 18.00 7.83 -21.35
C TRP A 126 18.40 8.97 -20.40
N SER A 127 18.14 10.22 -20.78
CA SER A 127 18.53 11.40 -20.00
C SER A 127 17.38 12.00 -19.19
N GLY A 128 17.72 12.76 -18.14
CA GLY A 128 16.74 13.48 -17.33
C GLY A 128 15.79 12.52 -16.62
N ASP A 129 14.49 12.73 -16.80
CA ASP A 129 13.44 11.89 -16.20
C ASP A 129 13.37 10.48 -16.83
N ARG A 130 14.18 10.20 -17.86
CA ARG A 130 14.29 8.89 -18.53
C ARG A 130 15.55 8.09 -18.12
N ASP A 131 16.29 8.56 -17.13
CA ASP A 131 17.53 7.91 -16.67
C ASP A 131 17.27 6.74 -15.72
N VAL A 132 17.07 5.55 -16.30
CA VAL A 132 16.81 4.32 -15.54
C VAL A 132 18.01 3.89 -14.68
N ARG A 133 19.24 4.12 -15.15
CA ARG A 133 20.47 3.80 -14.41
C ARG A 133 20.50 4.57 -13.09
N LYS A 134 20.39 5.89 -13.17
CA LYS A 134 20.42 6.76 -12.00
C LYS A 134 19.30 6.42 -11.03
N PHE A 135 18.11 6.10 -11.53
CA PHE A 135 17.00 5.66 -10.68
C PHE A 135 17.35 4.39 -9.89
N VAL A 136 17.87 3.36 -10.56
CA VAL A 136 18.27 2.09 -9.91
C VAL A 136 19.44 2.29 -8.95
N GLU A 137 20.41 3.15 -9.27
CA GLU A 137 21.50 3.52 -8.37
C GLU A 137 21.00 4.23 -7.10
N LEU A 138 19.94 5.05 -7.21
CA LEU A 138 19.28 5.62 -6.05
C LEU A 138 18.54 4.57 -5.21
N CYS A 139 17.93 3.55 -5.83
CA CYS A 139 17.40 2.40 -5.07
C CYS A 139 18.51 1.68 -4.30
N ALA A 140 19.66 1.42 -4.93
CA ALA A 140 20.83 0.81 -4.29
C ALA A 140 21.34 1.66 -3.11
N LYS A 141 21.51 2.97 -3.31
CA LYS A 141 21.93 3.93 -2.26
C LYS A 141 21.01 3.88 -1.04
N ASN A 142 19.73 3.61 -1.24
CA ASN A 142 18.73 3.52 -0.19
C ASN A 142 18.53 2.09 0.35
N ASN A 143 19.36 1.12 -0.04
CA ASN A 143 19.26 -0.29 0.36
C ASN A 143 17.90 -0.92 0.02
N LEU A 144 17.38 -0.64 -1.18
CA LEU A 144 16.17 -1.26 -1.71
C LEU A 144 16.54 -2.15 -2.88
N TYR A 145 15.92 -3.34 -2.92
CA TYR A 145 15.98 -4.18 -4.10
C TYR A 145 15.14 -3.60 -5.23
N THR A 146 15.39 -4.03 -6.47
CA THR A 146 14.64 -3.57 -7.64
C THR A 146 14.15 -4.73 -8.49
N ILE A 147 12.91 -4.62 -8.98
CA ILE A 147 12.34 -5.41 -10.06
C ILE A 147 12.15 -4.48 -11.26
N VAL A 148 12.84 -4.74 -12.37
CA VAL A 148 12.69 -3.94 -13.60
C VAL A 148 11.69 -4.63 -14.52
N ARG A 149 10.62 -3.95 -14.89
CA ARG A 149 9.57 -4.44 -15.78
C ARG A 149 9.87 -3.93 -17.20
N LEU A 150 10.49 -4.80 -18.01
CA LEU A 150 11.21 -4.40 -19.24
C LEU A 150 10.33 -4.09 -20.44
N GLY A 151 9.04 -4.44 -20.40
CA GLY A 151 8.20 -4.50 -21.60
C GLY A 151 8.49 -5.75 -22.45
N PRO A 152 8.25 -5.72 -23.78
CA PRO A 152 8.10 -4.51 -24.60
C PRO A 152 6.74 -3.81 -24.44
N PHE A 153 5.72 -4.58 -24.05
CA PHE A 153 4.42 -4.07 -23.65
C PHE A 153 4.33 -4.01 -22.12
N CYS A 154 3.85 -2.89 -21.58
CA CYS A 154 3.76 -2.60 -20.15
C CYS A 154 2.33 -2.30 -19.68
N HIS A 155 1.40 -1.99 -20.58
CA HIS A 155 0.11 -1.36 -20.25
C HIS A 155 0.32 0.01 -19.58
N GLY A 156 0.41 0.10 -18.25
CA GLY A 156 0.85 1.32 -17.59
C GLY A 156 -0.13 2.50 -17.64
N GLU A 157 -1.33 2.32 -18.19
CA GLU A 157 -2.22 3.40 -18.64
C GLU A 157 -1.46 4.46 -19.47
N ILE A 158 -0.48 4.00 -20.25
CA ILE A 158 0.30 4.83 -21.16
C ILE A 158 -0.09 4.48 -22.59
N ARG A 159 0.00 5.45 -23.50
CA ARG A 159 -0.32 5.30 -24.91
C ARG A 159 0.24 3.99 -25.50
N ASN A 160 -0.62 3.22 -26.17
CA ASN A 160 -0.32 1.90 -26.76
C ASN A 160 0.28 0.88 -25.78
N GLY A 161 0.04 1.05 -24.48
CA GLY A 161 0.64 0.23 -23.44
C GLY A 161 2.16 0.20 -23.44
N GLY A 162 2.79 1.29 -23.91
CA GLY A 162 4.25 1.44 -23.97
C GLY A 162 4.85 1.14 -25.34
N LEU A 163 4.09 0.62 -26.31
CA LEU A 163 4.61 0.40 -27.68
C LEU A 163 4.71 1.73 -28.46
N PRO A 164 5.80 2.00 -29.20
CA PRO A 164 5.87 3.18 -30.04
C PRO A 164 4.83 3.20 -31.17
N ASP A 165 4.26 4.38 -31.48
CA ASP A 165 3.27 4.56 -32.55
C ASP A 165 3.77 4.07 -33.92
N TRP A 166 5.07 4.25 -34.19
CA TRP A 166 5.65 3.88 -35.48
C TRP A 166 5.64 2.37 -35.74
N LEU A 167 5.45 1.52 -34.73
CA LEU A 167 5.27 0.07 -34.91
C LEU A 167 3.97 -0.28 -35.64
N LEU A 168 2.90 0.50 -35.45
CA LEU A 168 1.61 0.24 -36.10
C LEU A 168 1.73 0.30 -37.63
N GLY A 169 2.59 1.17 -38.15
CA GLY A 169 2.82 1.33 -39.59
C GLY A 169 3.83 0.35 -40.20
N LYS A 170 4.35 -0.62 -39.44
CA LYS A 170 5.34 -1.58 -39.93
C LYS A 170 4.67 -2.87 -40.43
N PRO A 171 5.24 -3.56 -41.44
CA PRO A 171 4.71 -4.83 -41.93
C PRO A 171 5.09 -5.99 -40.99
N LEU A 172 4.61 -5.95 -39.76
CA LEU A 172 4.89 -6.93 -38.70
C LEU A 172 3.65 -7.17 -37.84
N THR A 173 3.67 -8.25 -37.05
CA THR A 173 2.69 -8.47 -35.98
C THR A 173 3.31 -8.20 -34.60
N VAL A 174 2.79 -7.21 -33.87
CA VAL A 174 3.26 -6.90 -32.50
C VAL A 174 2.93 -8.01 -31.51
N ARG A 175 3.67 -8.05 -30.40
CA ARG A 175 3.50 -9.04 -29.30
C ARG A 175 3.39 -10.47 -29.84
N SER A 176 4.30 -10.82 -30.74
CA SER A 176 4.33 -12.11 -31.43
C SER A 176 5.78 -12.55 -31.70
N ASN A 177 5.96 -13.74 -32.28
CA ASN A 177 7.27 -14.22 -32.72
C ASN A 177 7.62 -13.82 -34.17
N ASP A 178 6.97 -12.79 -34.71
CA ASP A 178 7.36 -12.18 -35.98
C ASP A 178 8.85 -11.75 -35.93
N PRO A 179 9.71 -12.23 -36.85
CA PRO A 179 11.13 -11.92 -36.82
C PRO A 179 11.45 -10.42 -36.88
N LEU A 180 10.65 -9.63 -37.61
CA LEU A 180 10.85 -8.20 -37.71
C LEU A 180 10.51 -7.52 -36.38
N TYR A 181 9.40 -7.89 -35.74
CA TYR A 181 9.05 -7.41 -34.39
C TYR A 181 10.14 -7.75 -33.37
N LEU A 182 10.57 -9.02 -33.33
CA LEU A 182 11.61 -9.47 -32.41
C LEU A 182 12.95 -8.75 -32.63
N SER A 183 13.28 -8.36 -33.86
CA SER A 183 14.48 -7.56 -34.14
C SER A 183 14.44 -6.16 -33.52
N TYR A 184 13.25 -5.56 -33.40
CA TYR A 184 13.06 -4.28 -32.72
C TYR A 184 13.09 -4.45 -31.20
N VAL A 185 12.45 -5.49 -30.69
CA VAL A 185 12.51 -5.85 -29.26
C VAL A 185 13.94 -6.14 -28.82
N GLU A 186 14.72 -6.84 -29.65
CA GLU A 186 16.13 -7.10 -29.37
C GLU A 186 16.94 -5.80 -29.28
N LYS A 187 16.67 -4.80 -30.14
CA LYS A 187 17.30 -3.47 -30.02
C LYS A 187 16.93 -2.79 -28.69
N LEU A 188 15.65 -2.76 -28.34
CA LEU A 188 15.17 -2.22 -27.06
C LEU A 188 15.89 -2.89 -25.88
N TYR A 189 15.91 -4.23 -25.85
CA TYR A 189 16.54 -4.97 -24.76
C TYR A 189 18.05 -4.76 -24.70
N ASN A 190 18.74 -4.64 -25.84
CA ASN A 190 20.16 -4.30 -25.87
C ASN A 190 20.43 -2.89 -25.31
N GLU A 191 19.57 -1.92 -25.56
CA GLU A 191 19.69 -0.58 -24.97
C GLU A 191 19.46 -0.61 -23.46
N ILE A 192 18.40 -1.28 -22.99
CA ILE A 192 18.16 -1.43 -21.55
C ILE A 192 19.31 -2.17 -20.86
N GLY A 193 19.82 -3.24 -21.49
CA GLY A 193 20.94 -4.01 -20.97
C GLY A 193 22.22 -3.19 -20.82
N LYS A 194 22.51 -2.29 -21.77
CA LYS A 194 23.61 -1.32 -21.66
C LYS A 194 23.41 -0.38 -20.46
N GLU A 195 22.21 0.20 -20.34
CA GLU A 195 21.91 1.13 -19.25
C GLU A 195 21.96 0.45 -17.88
N LEU A 196 21.64 -0.84 -17.76
CA LEU A 196 21.62 -1.57 -16.48
C LEU A 196 22.87 -2.40 -16.20
N GLN A 197 23.89 -2.34 -17.05
CA GLN A 197 25.13 -3.11 -16.88
C GLN A 197 25.74 -2.91 -15.48
N GLY A 198 26.07 -4.00 -14.79
CA GLY A 198 26.66 -3.98 -13.45
C GLY A 198 25.69 -3.68 -12.29
N LEU A 199 24.40 -3.48 -12.57
CA LEU A 199 23.37 -3.26 -11.55
C LEU A 199 22.56 -4.52 -11.20
N PHE A 200 22.85 -5.65 -11.86
CA PHE A 200 22.22 -6.94 -11.57
C PHE A 200 22.77 -7.56 -10.29
N TYR A 201 21.95 -8.37 -9.63
CA TYR A 201 22.34 -9.04 -8.39
C TYR A 201 23.63 -9.87 -8.54
N LYS A 202 23.82 -10.55 -9.68
CA LYS A 202 25.07 -11.30 -9.98
C LYS A 202 26.33 -10.43 -9.89
N ASP A 203 26.22 -9.14 -10.20
CA ASP A 203 27.30 -8.15 -10.19
C ASP A 203 27.43 -7.44 -8.83
N GLY A 204 26.54 -7.73 -7.88
CA GLY A 204 26.45 -7.07 -6.58
C GLY A 204 25.52 -5.85 -6.56
N GLY A 205 24.73 -5.63 -7.61
CA GLY A 205 23.75 -4.55 -7.71
C GLY A 205 22.37 -4.90 -7.12
N PRO A 206 21.43 -3.93 -7.09
CA PRO A 206 20.13 -4.06 -6.42
C PRO A 206 19.07 -4.83 -7.24
N ILE A 207 19.27 -5.06 -8.55
CA ILE A 207 18.26 -5.68 -9.41
C ILE A 207 18.21 -7.18 -9.12
N ILE A 208 17.18 -7.59 -8.37
CA ILE A 208 16.92 -8.99 -8.03
C ILE A 208 15.89 -9.62 -8.97
N GLY A 209 15.12 -8.80 -9.70
CA GLY A 209 14.04 -9.30 -10.54
C GLY A 209 13.90 -8.59 -11.88
N ILE A 210 13.43 -9.33 -12.87
CA ILE A 210 13.00 -8.83 -14.16
C ILE A 210 11.57 -9.30 -14.42
N GLN A 211 10.68 -8.41 -14.81
CA GLN A 211 9.41 -8.82 -15.42
C GLN A 211 9.53 -8.76 -16.94
N ILE A 212 9.13 -9.85 -17.59
CA ILE A 212 9.01 -9.95 -19.05
C ILE A 212 7.55 -9.76 -19.44
N GLU A 213 7.30 -8.89 -20.41
CA GLU A 213 5.93 -8.59 -20.88
C GLU A 213 5.01 -8.07 -19.75
N ASN A 214 3.73 -7.87 -20.07
CA ASN A 214 2.68 -7.55 -19.14
C ASN A 214 1.31 -8.04 -19.64
N GLU A 215 0.63 -8.87 -18.84
CA GLU A 215 -0.73 -9.35 -19.15
C GLU A 215 -0.88 -10.06 -20.50
N TYR A 216 0.18 -10.70 -20.99
CA TYR A 216 0.18 -11.33 -22.31
C TYR A 216 -0.92 -12.38 -22.46
N GLN A 217 -1.70 -12.30 -23.56
CA GLN A 217 -2.88 -13.12 -23.82
C GLN A 217 -3.99 -13.03 -22.74
N HIS A 218 -4.03 -11.91 -22.02
CA HIS A 218 -5.13 -11.56 -21.11
C HIS A 218 -5.63 -10.15 -21.41
N SER A 219 -4.78 -9.12 -21.30
CA SER A 219 -5.16 -7.74 -21.55
C SER A 219 -4.16 -7.00 -22.44
N ALA A 220 -4.64 -5.91 -23.03
CA ALA A 220 -3.87 -5.01 -23.86
C ALA A 220 -4.41 -3.57 -23.74
N ALA A 221 -3.63 -2.61 -24.24
CA ALA A 221 -4.09 -1.25 -24.43
C ALA A 221 -4.63 -1.08 -25.87
N PRO A 222 -5.56 -0.17 -26.13
CA PRO A 222 -5.90 0.24 -27.48
C PRO A 222 -4.72 0.93 -28.16
N TRP A 223 -4.70 0.89 -29.49
CA TRP A 223 -3.88 1.78 -30.28
C TRP A 223 -4.37 3.22 -30.11
N GLY A 224 -3.45 4.12 -29.84
CA GLY A 224 -3.72 5.55 -29.67
C GLY A 224 -3.97 6.28 -30.98
N LEU A 225 -3.77 5.63 -32.13
CA LEU A 225 -4.23 6.10 -33.45
C LEU A 225 -5.66 5.57 -33.67
N THR A 226 -6.63 6.28 -33.08
CA THR A 226 -8.05 5.92 -33.11
C THR A 226 -8.92 7.13 -33.43
N TYR A 227 -10.16 6.89 -33.88
CA TYR A 227 -11.16 7.91 -34.15
C TYR A 227 -12.26 7.93 -33.07
N PRO A 228 -12.92 9.08 -32.84
CA PRO A 228 -14.04 9.14 -31.90
C PRO A 228 -15.12 8.09 -32.22
N GLU A 229 -15.63 7.42 -31.20
CA GLU A 229 -16.67 6.36 -31.28
C GLU A 229 -16.25 5.07 -32.00
N GLN A 230 -15.02 4.98 -32.50
CA GLN A 230 -14.48 3.75 -33.07
C GLN A 230 -14.33 2.69 -31.97
N PRO A 231 -14.68 1.42 -32.23
CA PRO A 231 -14.29 0.32 -31.37
C PRO A 231 -12.77 0.30 -31.16
N HIS A 232 -12.34 -0.06 -29.95
CA HIS A 232 -10.92 -0.18 -29.65
C HIS A 232 -10.26 -1.24 -30.52
N ASP A 233 -9.19 -0.85 -31.22
CA ASP A 233 -8.26 -1.77 -31.85
C ASP A 233 -7.09 -2.00 -30.90
N MET A 234 -6.79 -3.24 -30.58
CA MET A 234 -5.93 -3.59 -29.45
C MET A 234 -4.48 -3.78 -29.87
N THR A 235 -3.56 -3.37 -29.01
CA THR A 235 -2.12 -3.68 -29.09
C THR A 235 -1.85 -5.14 -28.75
N ALA A 236 -2.46 -6.06 -29.51
CA ALA A 236 -2.31 -7.50 -29.40
C ALA A 236 -2.06 -8.10 -30.78
N SER A 237 -1.52 -9.31 -30.82
CA SER A 237 -1.46 -10.08 -32.06
C SER A 237 -2.89 -10.40 -32.53
N GLU A 238 -3.17 -10.33 -33.84
CA GLU A 238 -4.48 -10.69 -34.41
C GLU A 238 -5.00 -12.04 -33.92
N ARG A 239 -4.09 -13.00 -33.77
CA ARG A 239 -4.38 -14.34 -33.25
C ARG A 239 -4.98 -14.32 -31.85
N ASP A 240 -4.51 -13.41 -30.99
CA ASP A 240 -4.86 -13.36 -29.57
C ASP A 240 -6.01 -12.36 -29.27
N LEU A 241 -6.53 -11.64 -30.28
CA LEU A 241 -7.63 -10.68 -30.09
C LEU A 241 -8.86 -11.31 -29.45
N GLY A 242 -9.21 -12.55 -29.81
CA GLY A 242 -10.37 -13.25 -29.26
C GLY A 242 -10.27 -13.65 -27.79
N VAL A 243 -9.08 -13.53 -27.17
CA VAL A 243 -8.85 -13.81 -25.75
C VAL A 243 -8.35 -12.57 -24.98
N THR A 244 -8.22 -11.44 -25.67
CA THR A 244 -7.77 -10.18 -25.09
C THR A 244 -8.99 -9.39 -24.60
N GLN A 245 -8.98 -8.98 -23.34
CA GLN A 245 -10.05 -8.21 -22.70
C GLN A 245 -9.58 -6.81 -22.27
N GLU A 246 -10.55 -5.92 -22.08
CA GLU A 246 -10.31 -4.60 -21.49
C GLU A 246 -10.13 -4.70 -19.98
N GLY A 247 -8.98 -4.21 -19.50
CA GLY A 247 -8.63 -4.22 -18.09
C GLY A 247 -8.51 -5.62 -17.48
N VAL A 248 -8.35 -5.65 -16.16
CA VAL A 248 -8.13 -6.88 -15.40
C VAL A 248 -9.45 -7.57 -15.08
N GLY A 249 -9.51 -8.88 -15.26
CA GLY A 249 -10.70 -9.65 -14.90
C GLY A 249 -10.51 -11.16 -14.96
N ILE A 250 -11.63 -11.87 -14.86
CA ILE A 250 -11.68 -13.32 -15.05
C ILE A 250 -11.75 -13.59 -16.55
N ALA A 251 -10.83 -14.42 -17.05
CA ALA A 251 -10.85 -14.81 -18.46
C ALA A 251 -12.03 -15.74 -18.77
N GLU A 252 -12.73 -15.45 -19.87
CA GLU A 252 -13.83 -16.27 -20.37
C GLU A 252 -13.35 -17.19 -21.50
N GLY A 253 -13.61 -18.50 -21.36
CA GLY A 253 -13.30 -19.48 -22.40
C GLY A 253 -11.86 -20.01 -22.41
N SER A 254 -11.59 -20.92 -23.35
CA SER A 254 -10.28 -21.55 -23.54
C SER A 254 -9.43 -20.79 -24.55
N ASN A 255 -8.14 -20.60 -24.26
CA ASN A 255 -7.19 -20.03 -25.21
C ASN A 255 -6.50 -21.15 -26.03
N PRO A 256 -6.79 -21.31 -27.34
CA PRO A 256 -6.18 -22.35 -28.18
C PRO A 256 -4.71 -22.06 -28.53
N TYR A 257 -4.20 -20.87 -28.19
CA TYR A 257 -2.84 -20.40 -28.51
C TYR A 257 -1.97 -20.26 -27.26
N SER A 258 -2.33 -20.89 -26.14
CA SER A 258 -1.61 -20.81 -24.87
C SER A 258 -0.13 -21.21 -24.98
N GLU A 259 0.17 -22.29 -25.72
CA GLU A 259 1.54 -22.77 -25.91
C GLU A 259 2.39 -21.78 -26.72
N LEU A 260 1.83 -21.20 -27.79
CA LEU A 260 2.50 -20.14 -28.55
C LEU A 260 2.80 -18.93 -27.67
N GLY A 261 1.89 -18.62 -26.74
CA GLY A 261 2.09 -17.56 -25.76
C GLY A 261 3.28 -17.81 -24.84
N ASN A 262 3.34 -19.02 -24.27
CA ASN A 262 4.47 -19.44 -23.43
C ASN A 262 5.80 -19.42 -24.21
N ASP A 263 5.77 -19.81 -25.49
CA ASP A 263 6.96 -19.80 -26.34
C ASP A 263 7.42 -18.37 -26.66
N HIS A 264 6.51 -17.43 -26.91
CA HIS A 264 6.86 -16.01 -27.02
C HIS A 264 7.56 -15.48 -25.77
N MET A 265 7.03 -15.79 -24.58
CA MET A 265 7.65 -15.37 -23.31
C MET A 265 9.07 -15.93 -23.13
N LYS A 266 9.31 -17.19 -23.52
CA LYS A 266 10.66 -17.81 -23.50
C LYS A 266 11.61 -17.09 -24.46
N VAL A 267 11.14 -16.72 -25.65
CA VAL A 267 11.94 -15.97 -26.64
C VAL A 267 12.33 -14.61 -26.07
N LEU A 268 11.39 -13.87 -25.48
CA LEU A 268 11.67 -12.59 -24.83
C LEU A 268 12.70 -12.72 -23.70
N LYS A 269 12.54 -13.71 -22.80
CA LYS A 269 13.55 -13.98 -21.76
C LYS A 269 14.93 -14.32 -22.35
N ALA A 270 14.99 -15.09 -23.43
CA ALA A 270 16.25 -15.39 -24.11
C ALA A 270 16.91 -14.13 -24.67
N LEU A 271 16.14 -13.22 -25.27
CA LEU A 271 16.62 -11.91 -25.72
C LEU A 271 17.12 -11.04 -24.56
N SER A 272 16.42 -11.02 -23.42
CA SER A 272 16.84 -10.23 -22.25
C SER A 272 18.18 -10.74 -21.70
N ILE A 273 18.33 -12.07 -21.59
CA ILE A 273 19.60 -12.70 -21.15
C ILE A 273 20.72 -12.43 -22.15
N LYS A 274 20.45 -12.51 -23.46
CA LYS A 274 21.40 -12.16 -24.52
C LYS A 274 21.90 -10.72 -24.40
N ALA A 275 21.03 -9.80 -23.99
CA ALA A 275 21.37 -8.41 -23.71
C ALA A 275 22.11 -8.21 -22.36
N GLY A 276 22.46 -9.28 -21.65
CA GLY A 276 23.20 -9.24 -20.37
C GLY A 276 22.30 -9.14 -19.14
N MET A 277 20.98 -9.04 -19.32
CA MET A 277 19.99 -8.90 -18.26
C MET A 277 19.60 -10.27 -17.70
N ASP A 278 20.32 -10.67 -16.65
CA ASP A 278 20.16 -11.96 -15.97
C ASP A 278 20.03 -11.70 -14.47
N ALA A 279 18.81 -11.89 -13.96
CA ALA A 279 18.42 -11.65 -12.58
C ALA A 279 18.00 -12.98 -11.92
N PRO A 280 18.17 -13.13 -10.60
CA PRO A 280 17.78 -14.36 -9.91
C PRO A 280 16.27 -14.61 -9.95
N LEU A 281 15.45 -13.57 -10.05
CA LEU A 281 14.01 -13.68 -10.20
C LEU A 281 13.59 -13.21 -11.60
N PHE A 282 12.70 -13.97 -12.22
CA PHE A 282 11.89 -13.49 -13.33
C PHE A 282 10.43 -13.54 -12.89
N THR A 283 9.63 -12.53 -13.23
CA THR A 283 8.19 -12.52 -13.00
C THR A 283 7.45 -12.43 -14.34
N ALA A 284 6.19 -12.86 -14.32
CA ALA A 284 5.26 -12.70 -15.43
C ALA A 284 3.83 -12.63 -14.87
N THR A 285 2.94 -11.85 -15.48
CA THR A 285 1.52 -11.85 -15.14
C THR A 285 0.93 -13.26 -15.28
N GLY A 286 0.28 -13.77 -14.23
CA GLY A 286 -0.31 -15.10 -14.21
C GLY A 286 -1.84 -15.16 -14.12
N TRP A 287 -2.52 -14.06 -13.82
CA TRP A 287 -3.98 -14.06 -13.69
C TRP A 287 -4.69 -14.23 -15.04
N GLY A 288 -5.96 -14.65 -15.01
CA GLY A 288 -6.82 -14.65 -16.20
C GLY A 288 -6.21 -15.40 -17.39
N ASN A 289 -5.61 -16.57 -17.16
CA ASN A 289 -4.91 -17.38 -18.17
C ASN A 289 -3.77 -16.67 -18.93
N ALA A 290 -3.15 -15.64 -18.35
CA ALA A 290 -2.01 -14.97 -18.97
C ALA A 290 -0.75 -15.86 -19.17
N ALA A 291 -0.02 -15.52 -20.23
CA ALA A 291 1.43 -15.53 -20.38
C ALA A 291 2.35 -15.85 -19.19
N ILE A 292 2.89 -17.06 -19.02
CA ILE A 292 4.05 -17.27 -18.12
C ILE A 292 5.21 -17.98 -18.81
N ILE A 293 6.37 -18.01 -18.14
CA ILE A 293 7.52 -18.84 -18.50
C ILE A 293 7.56 -20.03 -17.53
N PRO A 294 7.05 -21.21 -17.90
CA PRO A 294 6.88 -22.32 -16.98
C PRO A 294 8.19 -22.69 -16.27
N ASN A 295 8.14 -22.83 -14.94
CA ASN A 295 9.26 -23.13 -14.04
C ASN A 295 10.39 -22.09 -14.03
N GLU A 296 10.26 -21.00 -14.78
CA GLU A 296 11.34 -20.06 -15.08
C GLU A 296 10.97 -18.60 -14.84
N SER A 297 9.74 -18.38 -14.35
CA SER A 297 9.21 -17.11 -13.83
C SER A 297 8.26 -17.39 -12.66
N ILE A 298 8.13 -16.45 -11.73
CA ILE A 298 7.06 -16.42 -10.74
C ILE A 298 5.82 -15.77 -11.38
N PRO A 299 4.69 -16.49 -11.49
CA PRO A 299 3.42 -15.89 -11.86
C PRO A 299 2.99 -14.90 -10.78
N VAL A 300 2.83 -13.63 -11.14
CA VAL A 300 2.29 -12.61 -10.25
C VAL A 300 0.79 -12.42 -10.51
N THR A 301 0.04 -12.03 -9.48
CA THR A 301 -1.41 -11.78 -9.55
C THR A 301 -1.79 -10.34 -9.22
N ALA A 302 -3.06 -9.99 -9.42
CA ALA A 302 -3.59 -8.64 -9.15
C ALA A 302 -4.86 -8.70 -8.27
N ALA A 303 -5.25 -7.56 -7.70
CA ALA A 303 -6.57 -7.34 -7.13
C ALA A 303 -6.92 -5.85 -7.17
N TYR A 304 -7.98 -5.49 -7.90
CA TYR A 304 -8.45 -4.11 -8.01
C TYR A 304 -9.91 -4.02 -7.53
N ALA A 305 -10.11 -3.54 -6.31
CA ALA A 305 -11.43 -3.40 -5.68
C ALA A 305 -12.30 -2.30 -6.33
N TYR A 306 -11.67 -1.29 -6.93
CA TYR A 306 -12.37 -0.12 -7.48
C TYR A 306 -12.16 0.04 -8.99
N PRO A 307 -12.40 -0.99 -9.81
CA PRO A 307 -12.05 -0.95 -11.23
C PRO A 307 -12.85 0.14 -11.98
N PHE A 308 -12.17 0.92 -12.82
CA PHE A 308 -12.83 1.90 -13.68
C PHE A 308 -13.40 1.27 -14.96
N TRP A 309 -12.94 0.08 -15.34
CA TRP A 309 -13.34 -0.64 -16.56
C TRP A 309 -14.62 -1.47 -16.41
N THR A 310 -15.23 -1.51 -15.22
CA THR A 310 -16.55 -2.14 -15.05
C THR A 310 -17.67 -1.19 -15.45
N ALA A 311 -18.90 -1.69 -15.59
CA ALA A 311 -20.06 -0.83 -15.89
C ALA A 311 -20.53 0.01 -14.68
N LYS A 312 -20.28 -0.47 -13.45
CA LYS A 312 -20.74 0.13 -12.20
C LYS A 312 -19.85 -0.30 -11.03
N LYS A 313 -20.01 0.39 -9.91
CA LYS A 313 -19.53 -0.07 -8.60
C LYS A 313 -20.15 -1.42 -8.22
N ASP A 314 -19.36 -2.27 -7.57
CA ASP A 314 -19.81 -3.57 -7.06
C ASP A 314 -18.96 -3.99 -5.86
N LEU A 315 -19.54 -4.78 -4.96
CA LEU A 315 -18.84 -5.28 -3.78
C LEU A 315 -17.82 -6.34 -4.22
N SER A 316 -16.53 -6.07 -4.04
CA SER A 316 -15.50 -6.99 -4.53
C SER A 316 -15.29 -8.17 -3.58
N PRO A 317 -14.87 -9.35 -4.11
CA PRO A 317 -14.50 -10.50 -3.30
C PRO A 317 -13.10 -10.37 -2.65
N PHE A 318 -12.38 -9.27 -2.89
CA PHE A 318 -10.99 -9.09 -2.47
C PHE A 318 -10.81 -8.86 -0.97
N PHE A 319 -11.91 -8.77 -0.20
CA PHE A 319 -11.90 -8.66 1.26
C PHE A 319 -12.30 -9.95 1.99
N LEU A 320 -12.57 -11.02 1.24
CA LEU A 320 -12.88 -12.35 1.77
C LEU A 320 -11.65 -13.26 1.72
N PHE A 321 -11.30 -13.92 2.82
CA PHE A 321 -10.14 -14.82 2.85
C PHE A 321 -10.35 -16.05 1.95
N LYS A 322 -9.30 -16.44 1.24
CA LYS A 322 -9.23 -17.66 0.42
C LYS A 322 -7.85 -18.31 0.52
N ASP A 323 -7.63 -19.45 -0.12
CA ASP A 323 -6.29 -20.05 -0.24
C ASP A 323 -5.73 -19.67 -1.61
N MET A 324 -4.96 -18.58 -1.67
CA MET A 324 -4.43 -18.04 -2.93
C MET A 324 -3.39 -18.97 -3.57
N HIS A 325 -2.86 -19.94 -2.83
CA HIS A 325 -1.93 -20.92 -3.37
C HIS A 325 -2.63 -22.06 -4.11
N LYS A 326 -3.93 -22.23 -3.90
CA LYS A 326 -4.79 -23.15 -4.65
C LYS A 326 -5.63 -22.42 -5.69
N ASP A 327 -6.30 -21.36 -5.24
CA ASP A 327 -7.25 -20.57 -6.01
C ASP A 327 -6.84 -19.08 -5.93
N PRO A 328 -5.94 -18.60 -6.81
CA PRO A 328 -5.54 -17.20 -6.84
C PRO A 328 -6.72 -16.28 -7.20
N ASP A 329 -6.58 -14.98 -6.96
CA ASP A 329 -7.54 -14.01 -7.45
C ASP A 329 -7.50 -13.94 -8.99
N TYR A 330 -8.65 -13.68 -9.62
CA TYR A 330 -8.85 -13.73 -11.08
C TYR A 330 -8.50 -15.08 -11.74
N ALA A 331 -8.69 -16.19 -11.02
CA ALA A 331 -8.72 -17.52 -11.61
C ALA A 331 -9.86 -17.63 -12.67
N PRO A 332 -9.75 -18.51 -13.69
CA PRO A 332 -8.73 -19.55 -13.86
C PRO A 332 -7.35 -19.03 -14.28
N VAL A 333 -6.34 -19.83 -13.96
CA VAL A 333 -4.96 -19.63 -14.40
C VAL A 333 -4.46 -20.88 -15.12
N ARG A 334 -3.47 -20.73 -16.01
CA ARG A 334 -2.97 -21.81 -16.85
C ARG A 334 -1.72 -22.54 -16.33
N TYR A 335 -1.35 -22.28 -15.09
CA TYR A 335 -0.26 -22.95 -14.39
C TYR A 335 -0.78 -23.68 -13.16
N LYS A 336 -0.04 -24.69 -12.70
CA LYS A 336 -0.34 -25.35 -11.43
C LYS A 336 0.07 -24.45 -10.28
N THR A 337 -0.92 -23.81 -9.65
CA THR A 337 -0.75 -22.78 -8.63
C THR A 337 0.15 -23.20 -7.48
N GLU A 338 0.00 -24.44 -7.01
CA GLU A 338 0.75 -24.98 -5.89
C GLU A 338 2.25 -25.18 -6.13
N ASP A 339 2.71 -25.01 -7.38
CA ASP A 339 4.11 -25.11 -7.77
C ASP A 339 4.82 -23.74 -7.68
N TYR A 340 4.13 -22.64 -7.35
CA TYR A 340 4.70 -21.29 -7.32
C TYR A 340 4.28 -20.53 -6.06
N PRO A 341 5.12 -19.63 -5.51
CA PRO A 341 4.69 -18.77 -4.42
C PRO A 341 3.49 -17.89 -4.84
N ALA A 342 2.51 -17.71 -3.95
CA ALA A 342 1.43 -16.74 -4.18
C ALA A 342 1.98 -15.32 -4.04
N PHE A 343 2.05 -14.59 -5.16
CA PHE A 343 2.60 -13.23 -5.22
C PHE A 343 1.63 -12.28 -5.94
N PRO A 344 0.62 -11.72 -5.24
CA PRO A 344 -0.13 -10.59 -5.75
C PRO A 344 0.77 -9.34 -5.85
N ALA A 345 1.24 -9.02 -7.05
CA ALA A 345 2.16 -7.91 -7.30
C ALA A 345 1.44 -6.61 -7.73
N GLU A 346 0.19 -6.70 -8.18
CA GLU A 346 -0.62 -5.55 -8.59
C GLU A 346 -1.88 -5.43 -7.73
N LEU A 347 -1.67 -5.07 -6.47
CA LEU A 347 -2.76 -4.75 -5.56
C LEU A 347 -3.09 -3.26 -5.70
N GLY A 348 -4.36 -2.97 -6.00
CA GLY A 348 -4.87 -1.62 -6.20
C GLY A 348 -4.88 -0.80 -4.91
N SER A 349 -3.73 -0.26 -4.51
CA SER A 349 -3.62 0.79 -3.48
C SER A 349 -3.97 2.16 -4.05
N GLY A 350 -5.07 2.21 -4.80
CA GLY A 350 -5.43 3.33 -5.65
C GLY A 350 -6.10 2.83 -6.92
N ILE A 351 -6.54 3.78 -7.74
CA ILE A 351 -7.04 3.52 -9.09
C ILE A 351 -6.99 4.83 -9.92
N MET A 352 -6.74 4.70 -11.22
CA MET A 352 -7.00 5.78 -12.17
C MET A 352 -8.48 6.10 -12.31
N SER A 353 -8.75 7.33 -12.73
CA SER A 353 -10.06 7.75 -13.22
C SER A 353 -9.99 7.94 -14.73
N VAL A 354 -11.06 7.55 -15.41
CA VAL A 354 -11.30 7.87 -16.82
C VAL A 354 -12.43 8.87 -16.93
N TYR A 355 -12.59 9.49 -18.10
CA TYR A 355 -13.59 10.54 -18.28
C TYR A 355 -15.01 10.07 -17.90
N THR A 356 -15.34 8.80 -18.18
CA THR A 356 -16.67 8.20 -17.97
C THR A 356 -16.88 7.57 -16.59
N ARG A 357 -15.82 7.22 -15.86
CA ARG A 357 -15.84 6.53 -14.55
C ARG A 357 -14.76 7.09 -13.62
N ARG A 358 -15.13 7.48 -12.39
CA ARG A 358 -14.24 8.17 -11.42
C ARG A 358 -14.27 7.53 -10.02
N PRO A 359 -13.99 6.22 -9.90
CA PRO A 359 -14.04 5.53 -8.62
C PRO A 359 -13.07 6.13 -7.60
N ILE A 360 -13.47 6.12 -6.32
CA ILE A 360 -12.67 6.61 -5.20
C ILE A 360 -12.15 5.41 -4.42
N ALA A 361 -10.83 5.23 -4.41
CA ALA A 361 -10.20 4.15 -3.66
C ALA A 361 -10.02 4.58 -2.20
N GLU A 362 -10.81 4.02 -1.29
CA GLU A 362 -10.80 4.42 0.11
C GLU A 362 -9.57 3.88 0.84
N HIS A 363 -8.86 4.71 1.62
CA HIS A 363 -7.62 4.31 2.26
C HIS A 363 -7.74 3.13 3.24
N LYS A 364 -8.92 2.92 3.84
CA LYS A 364 -9.20 1.76 4.72
C LYS A 364 -9.22 0.43 3.97
N SER A 365 -9.51 0.45 2.67
CA SER A 365 -9.44 -0.74 1.84
C SER A 365 -8.00 -1.23 1.66
N PHE A 366 -7.00 -0.34 1.76
CA PHE A 366 -5.62 -0.67 1.43
C PHE A 366 -5.07 -1.66 2.45
N ASP A 367 -5.12 -1.35 3.75
CA ASP A 367 -4.65 -2.28 4.78
C ASP A 367 -5.56 -3.50 4.93
N ALA A 368 -6.88 -3.35 4.73
CA ALA A 368 -7.81 -4.48 4.73
C ALA A 368 -7.49 -5.52 3.64
N MET A 369 -7.20 -5.07 2.42
CA MET A 369 -6.83 -5.96 1.30
C MET A 369 -5.49 -6.65 1.57
N ILE A 370 -4.48 -5.95 2.08
CA ILE A 370 -3.19 -6.57 2.40
C ILE A 370 -3.29 -7.56 3.55
N ASN A 371 -4.06 -7.23 4.59
CA ASN A 371 -4.36 -8.15 5.68
C ASN A 371 -5.04 -9.43 5.15
N ARG A 372 -6.00 -9.28 4.23
CA ARG A 372 -6.65 -10.40 3.54
C ARG A 372 -5.65 -11.23 2.74
N CYS A 373 -4.82 -10.61 1.90
CA CYS A 373 -3.82 -11.32 1.08
C CYS A 373 -2.83 -12.10 1.95
N LEU A 374 -2.28 -11.46 2.99
CA LEU A 374 -1.35 -12.11 3.91
C LEU A 374 -1.97 -13.31 4.61
N GLY A 375 -3.20 -13.19 5.14
CA GLY A 375 -3.92 -14.31 5.74
C GLY A 375 -4.30 -15.41 4.73
N SER A 376 -4.47 -15.03 3.47
CA SER A 376 -4.80 -15.93 2.35
C SER A 376 -3.58 -16.65 1.75
N GLY A 377 -2.39 -16.46 2.35
CA GLY A 377 -1.18 -17.22 2.01
C GLY A 377 -0.24 -16.49 1.05
N ALA A 378 -0.45 -15.20 0.79
CA ALA A 378 0.48 -14.40 -0.01
C ALA A 378 1.86 -14.36 0.66
N ASN A 379 2.90 -14.69 -0.12
CA ASN A 379 4.31 -14.66 0.27
C ASN A 379 5.14 -13.70 -0.61
N GLY A 380 4.46 -12.87 -1.39
CA GLY A 380 4.94 -11.61 -1.93
C GLY A 380 3.77 -10.63 -1.99
N ILE A 381 4.03 -9.34 -1.82
CA ILE A 381 3.03 -8.28 -1.84
C ILE A 381 3.54 -7.19 -2.77
N GLY A 382 2.72 -6.73 -3.72
CA GLY A 382 3.05 -5.62 -4.58
C GLY A 382 1.89 -4.64 -4.76
N TYR A 383 2.24 -3.37 -4.92
CA TYR A 383 1.30 -2.25 -4.99
C TYR A 383 1.38 -1.59 -6.35
N TYR A 384 0.25 -1.55 -7.06
CA TYR A 384 0.11 -0.81 -8.29
C TYR A 384 -1.01 0.22 -8.11
N MET A 385 -0.73 1.51 -7.90
CA MET A 385 0.58 2.17 -7.73
C MET A 385 0.87 2.44 -6.24
N TYR A 386 2.16 2.42 -5.86
CA TYR A 386 2.58 2.94 -4.55
C TYR A 386 2.96 4.43 -4.60
N HIS A 387 3.58 4.84 -5.70
CA HIS A 387 3.79 6.24 -6.05
C HIS A 387 3.16 6.52 -7.42
N GLY A 388 2.23 7.49 -7.47
CA GLY A 388 1.67 7.99 -8.72
C GLY A 388 2.69 8.84 -9.50
N GLY A 389 2.22 9.81 -10.26
CA GLY A 389 3.08 10.79 -10.93
C GLY A 389 2.32 11.62 -11.94
N SER A 390 3.04 12.23 -12.87
CA SER A 390 2.49 12.94 -14.02
C SER A 390 2.95 12.23 -15.29
N THR A 391 2.02 11.81 -16.14
CA THR A 391 2.32 11.30 -17.48
C THR A 391 2.99 12.40 -18.31
N PRO A 392 4.17 12.12 -18.92
CA PRO A 392 4.90 13.13 -19.66
C PRO A 392 4.25 13.46 -21.01
N LYS A 393 4.58 14.63 -21.55
CA LYS A 393 4.32 15.03 -22.94
C LYS A 393 5.59 14.78 -23.76
N GLY A 394 5.44 14.10 -24.90
CA GLY A 394 6.50 13.87 -25.88
C GLY A 394 6.71 15.05 -26.83
N GLU A 395 7.48 14.81 -27.88
CA GLU A 395 7.64 15.75 -28.99
C GLU A 395 6.35 15.87 -29.80
N HIS A 396 5.65 14.74 -30.02
CA HIS A 396 4.52 14.66 -30.94
C HIS A 396 3.16 14.62 -30.25
N TYR A 397 3.08 14.04 -29.05
CA TYR A 397 1.81 13.76 -28.38
C TYR A 397 1.93 13.69 -26.85
N TYR A 398 0.79 13.68 -26.17
CA TYR A 398 0.71 13.28 -24.77
C TYR A 398 0.78 11.76 -24.67
N PHE A 399 1.52 11.24 -23.70
CA PHE A 399 1.65 9.79 -23.52
C PHE A 399 0.50 9.18 -22.72
N ASN A 400 -0.54 9.95 -22.37
CA ASN A 400 -1.72 9.36 -21.74
C ASN A 400 -2.43 8.44 -22.73
N ASP A 401 -3.02 7.36 -22.23
CA ASP A 401 -3.87 6.52 -23.06
C ASP A 401 -5.23 7.20 -23.28
N GLU A 402 -5.26 8.06 -24.30
CA GLU A 402 -6.41 8.89 -24.67
C GLU A 402 -7.61 8.06 -25.13
N ALA A 403 -7.38 6.89 -25.73
CA ALA A 403 -8.47 6.03 -26.19
C ALA A 403 -9.34 5.57 -25.01
N TYR A 404 -8.74 5.26 -23.86
CA TYR A 404 -9.47 5.00 -22.62
C TYR A 404 -9.99 6.25 -21.89
N GLY A 405 -9.73 7.45 -22.39
CA GLY A 405 -10.22 8.69 -21.79
C GLY A 405 -9.51 9.06 -20.48
N LEU A 406 -8.24 8.71 -20.33
CA LEU A 406 -7.41 9.10 -19.19
C LEU A 406 -7.02 10.59 -19.22
N PRO A 407 -6.71 11.22 -18.08
CA PRO A 407 -6.18 12.59 -18.02
C PRO A 407 -4.93 12.74 -18.89
N LYS A 408 -4.68 13.95 -19.42
CA LYS A 408 -3.52 14.24 -20.26
C LYS A 408 -2.21 14.21 -19.47
N ILE A 409 -2.22 14.70 -18.22
CA ILE A 409 -1.05 14.80 -17.36
C ILE A 409 -1.19 13.94 -16.12
N SER A 410 -2.28 14.03 -15.36
CA SER A 410 -2.32 13.37 -14.05
C SER A 410 -2.26 11.85 -14.16
N TYR A 411 -1.35 11.28 -13.38
CA TYR A 411 -1.29 9.86 -13.05
C TYR A 411 -1.21 9.70 -11.52
N ASP A 412 -2.00 10.50 -10.79
CA ASP A 412 -2.00 10.48 -9.33
C ASP A 412 -2.34 9.11 -8.76
N PHE A 413 -3.19 8.36 -9.47
CA PHE A 413 -3.64 7.02 -9.15
C PHE A 413 -4.34 6.90 -7.77
N GLN A 414 -4.53 8.00 -7.03
CA GLN A 414 -4.93 7.96 -5.62
C GLN A 414 -3.93 7.16 -4.74
N ALA A 415 -2.68 7.03 -5.21
CA ALA A 415 -1.64 6.22 -4.59
C ALA A 415 -1.27 6.71 -3.17
N PRO A 416 -0.67 5.85 -2.33
CA PRO A 416 -0.15 6.22 -1.01
C PRO A 416 0.79 7.42 -1.03
N ILE A 417 1.62 7.51 -2.07
CA ILE A 417 2.38 8.70 -2.44
C ILE A 417 1.78 9.26 -3.73
N GLY A 418 1.15 10.43 -3.65
CA GLY A 418 0.41 11.01 -4.78
C GLY A 418 1.29 11.63 -5.86
N GLU A 419 0.65 12.23 -6.86
CA GLU A 419 1.27 12.78 -8.07
C GLU A 419 2.48 13.68 -7.82
N PHE A 420 2.41 14.53 -6.78
CA PHE A 420 3.47 15.51 -6.46
C PHE A 420 4.37 15.04 -5.31
N GLY A 421 4.24 13.81 -4.85
CA GLY A 421 5.03 13.23 -3.75
C GLY A 421 4.46 13.46 -2.35
N GLN A 422 3.22 13.97 -2.24
CA GLN A 422 2.51 14.07 -0.96
C GLN A 422 2.15 12.68 -0.43
N VAL A 423 2.30 12.49 0.88
CA VAL A 423 1.95 11.26 1.59
C VAL A 423 0.50 11.33 2.07
N ARG A 424 -0.26 10.23 1.90
CA ARG A 424 -1.69 10.12 2.28
C ARG A 424 -1.93 9.12 3.41
N GLU A 425 -3.16 9.05 3.93
CA GLU A 425 -3.54 8.10 4.98
C GLU A 425 -3.21 6.64 4.61
N GLY A 426 -3.42 6.25 3.36
CA GLY A 426 -3.10 4.90 2.85
C GLY A 426 -1.65 4.49 3.09
N PHE A 427 -0.69 5.44 3.00
CA PHE A 427 0.71 5.18 3.32
C PHE A 427 0.90 4.80 4.79
N HIS A 428 0.29 5.57 5.70
CA HIS A 428 0.44 5.36 7.13
C HIS A 428 -0.19 4.03 7.58
N ARG A 429 -1.31 3.63 6.96
CA ARG A 429 -1.98 2.36 7.20
C ARG A 429 -1.14 1.17 6.75
N LEU A 430 -0.73 1.17 5.48
CA LEU A 430 0.07 0.09 4.89
C LEU A 430 1.41 -0.11 5.62
N LYS A 431 2.05 0.99 6.05
CA LYS A 431 3.31 0.96 6.79
C LYS A 431 3.30 0.06 8.02
N LEU A 432 2.19 -0.03 8.75
CA LEU A 432 2.08 -0.92 9.92
C LEU A 432 2.17 -2.40 9.54
N LEU A 433 1.55 -2.80 8.42
CA LEU A 433 1.62 -4.16 7.90
C LEU A 433 2.99 -4.47 7.29
N HIS A 434 3.65 -3.47 6.69
CA HIS A 434 5.01 -3.64 6.18
C HIS A 434 6.03 -3.83 7.30
N PHE A 435 5.91 -3.08 8.41
CA PHE A 435 6.76 -3.28 9.59
C PHE A 435 6.61 -4.71 10.12
N PHE A 436 5.37 -5.20 10.24
CA PHE A 436 5.10 -6.58 10.64
C PHE A 436 5.75 -7.57 9.66
N THR A 437 5.51 -7.40 8.36
CA THR A 437 6.02 -8.29 7.32
C THR A 437 7.55 -8.31 7.26
N ASN A 438 8.21 -7.17 7.42
CA ASN A 438 9.68 -7.09 7.40
C ASN A 438 10.33 -7.73 8.64
N HIS A 439 9.69 -7.66 9.82
CA HIS A 439 10.26 -8.20 11.07
C HIS A 439 9.89 -9.66 11.35
N PHE A 440 8.77 -10.12 10.78
CA PHE A 440 8.19 -11.44 11.05
C PHE A 440 7.96 -12.26 9.77
N GLY A 441 8.37 -11.78 8.59
CA GLY A 441 8.23 -12.47 7.32
C GLY A 441 8.96 -13.81 7.28
N GLU A 442 10.11 -13.91 7.96
CA GLU A 442 10.85 -15.17 8.13
C GLU A 442 9.99 -16.25 8.79
N LEU A 443 9.20 -15.86 9.80
CA LEU A 443 8.30 -16.74 10.54
C LEU A 443 7.00 -16.98 9.76
N LEU A 444 6.45 -15.94 9.13
CA LEU A 444 5.17 -15.96 8.46
C LEU A 444 5.22 -16.73 7.15
N ALA A 445 6.24 -16.53 6.31
CA ALA A 445 6.28 -17.07 4.95
C ALA A 445 6.14 -18.61 4.88
N PRO A 446 6.76 -19.39 5.78
CA PRO A 446 6.59 -20.85 5.81
C PRO A 446 5.26 -21.34 6.39
N MET A 447 4.48 -20.49 7.06
CA MET A 447 3.23 -20.89 7.71
C MET A 447 2.12 -21.12 6.67
N VAL A 448 1.33 -22.17 6.84
CA VAL A 448 0.25 -22.51 5.90
C VAL A 448 -1.03 -21.76 6.24
N THR A 449 -1.83 -21.42 5.23
CA THR A 449 -3.16 -20.84 5.43
C THR A 449 -4.19 -21.90 5.75
N ILE A 450 -4.99 -21.66 6.79
CA ILE A 450 -6.16 -22.43 7.19
C ILE A 450 -7.37 -21.50 7.22
N LEU A 451 -8.46 -21.94 6.60
CA LEU A 451 -9.71 -21.18 6.50
C LEU A 451 -10.81 -21.81 7.36
N PRO A 452 -11.78 -21.02 7.85
CA PRO A 452 -12.96 -21.56 8.49
C PRO A 452 -13.87 -22.27 7.49
N GLN A 453 -14.71 -23.18 8.00
CA GLN A 453 -15.58 -24.04 7.17
C GLN A 453 -16.53 -23.24 6.26
N ASN A 454 -17.00 -22.06 6.72
CA ASN A 454 -17.91 -21.23 5.95
C ASN A 454 -17.21 -20.32 4.93
N SER A 455 -15.88 -20.26 4.89
CA SER A 455 -15.11 -19.33 4.01
C SER A 455 -15.52 -19.40 2.55
N SER A 456 -15.72 -20.60 1.99
CA SER A 456 -16.11 -20.80 0.58
C SER A 456 -17.55 -20.39 0.25
N THR A 457 -18.36 -20.10 1.27
CA THR A 457 -19.78 -19.71 1.11
C THR A 457 -20.05 -18.26 1.48
N LEU A 458 -19.06 -17.58 2.08
CA LEU A 458 -19.17 -16.16 2.41
C LEU A 458 -19.26 -15.33 1.13
N LYS A 459 -20.11 -14.32 1.17
CA LYS A 459 -20.32 -13.36 0.08
C LYS A 459 -19.90 -11.95 0.52
N PRO A 460 -19.54 -11.06 -0.43
CA PRO A 460 -19.10 -9.70 -0.10
C PRO A 460 -20.13 -8.89 0.71
N ASP A 461 -21.42 -9.11 0.50
CA ASP A 461 -22.52 -8.44 1.21
C ASP A 461 -22.79 -9.01 2.62
N ASN A 462 -22.11 -10.10 3.04
CA ASN A 462 -22.24 -10.64 4.39
C ASN A 462 -21.52 -9.74 5.39
N ASP A 463 -22.31 -8.99 6.15
CA ASP A 463 -21.87 -8.17 7.29
C ASP A 463 -22.36 -8.75 8.64
N THR A 464 -22.59 -10.06 8.76
CA THR A 464 -22.99 -10.66 10.05
C THR A 464 -21.94 -11.62 10.59
N ASP A 465 -21.27 -12.36 9.71
CA ASP A 465 -20.21 -13.28 10.07
C ASP A 465 -18.84 -12.60 10.14
N LEU A 466 -17.99 -13.14 11.02
CA LEU A 466 -16.59 -12.74 11.07
C LEU A 466 -15.86 -13.34 9.86
N ARG A 467 -15.10 -12.50 9.16
CA ARG A 467 -14.16 -12.94 8.12
C ARG A 467 -12.81 -13.13 8.79
N TYR A 468 -12.29 -14.35 8.78
CA TYR A 468 -11.02 -14.67 9.42
C TYR A 468 -10.29 -15.82 8.74
N ALA A 469 -8.97 -15.88 8.95
CA ALA A 469 -8.10 -16.97 8.53
C ALA A 469 -6.96 -17.14 9.54
N VAL A 470 -6.28 -18.28 9.51
CA VAL A 470 -5.10 -18.52 10.34
C VAL A 470 -3.93 -18.88 9.43
N ARG A 471 -2.76 -18.25 9.65
CA ARG A 471 -1.48 -18.81 9.17
C ARG A 471 -0.75 -19.47 10.31
N THR A 472 -0.36 -20.72 10.14
CA THR A 472 0.19 -21.56 11.22
C THR A 472 1.23 -22.56 10.74
N ASN A 473 2.12 -22.97 11.64
CA ASN A 473 2.98 -24.14 11.49
C ASN A 473 2.42 -25.38 12.23
N GLY A 474 1.13 -25.36 12.56
CA GLY A 474 0.41 -26.38 13.34
C GLY A 474 0.49 -26.19 14.86
N HIS A 475 1.44 -25.38 15.34
CA HIS A 475 1.66 -25.13 16.77
C HIS A 475 1.50 -23.66 17.13
N ALA A 476 2.01 -22.76 16.29
CA ALA A 476 2.03 -21.32 16.49
C ALA A 476 1.70 -20.59 15.19
N GLY A 477 1.25 -19.34 15.30
CA GLY A 477 0.85 -18.60 14.13
C GLY A 477 0.21 -17.26 14.39
N PHE A 478 -0.54 -16.82 13.38
CA PHE A 478 -1.23 -15.55 13.32
C PHE A 478 -2.67 -15.76 12.88
N LEU A 479 -3.59 -15.20 13.64
CA LEU A 479 -5.01 -15.10 13.32
C LEU A 479 -5.25 -13.76 12.62
N PHE A 480 -5.75 -13.82 11.39
CA PHE A 480 -6.12 -12.67 10.58
C PHE A 480 -7.63 -12.47 10.68
N VAL A 481 -8.08 -11.26 10.96
CA VAL A 481 -9.50 -10.87 10.97
C VAL A 481 -9.70 -9.64 10.10
N ASN A 482 -10.81 -9.60 9.35
CA ASN A 482 -11.14 -8.48 8.48
C ASN A 482 -12.61 -8.10 8.64
N ASN A 483 -12.90 -6.84 8.94
CA ASN A 483 -14.25 -6.30 9.04
C ASN A 483 -14.43 -5.09 8.11
N PHE A 484 -13.86 -5.16 6.91
CA PHE A 484 -14.01 -4.17 5.86
C PHE A 484 -14.65 -4.80 4.62
N GLN A 485 -15.45 -4.01 3.90
CA GLN A 485 -15.96 -4.29 2.56
C GLN A 485 -15.97 -2.96 1.79
N ASP A 486 -15.54 -2.97 0.52
CA ASP A 486 -15.66 -1.79 -0.35
C ASP A 486 -17.12 -1.46 -0.66
N ASP A 487 -17.41 -0.19 -0.94
CA ASP A 487 -18.75 0.31 -1.30
C ASP A 487 -19.88 -0.05 -0.31
N MET A 488 -19.53 -0.42 0.93
CA MET A 488 -20.47 -0.80 2.00
C MET A 488 -19.93 -0.40 3.38
N GLU A 489 -20.77 0.22 4.22
CA GLU A 489 -20.46 0.38 5.64
C GLU A 489 -20.70 -0.93 6.39
N THR A 490 -19.67 -1.43 7.08
CA THR A 490 -19.75 -2.65 7.91
C THR A 490 -20.09 -2.34 9.36
N THR A 491 -20.82 -3.23 10.02
CA THR A 491 -21.17 -3.12 11.45
C THR A 491 -20.05 -3.59 12.38
N ASP A 492 -20.00 -3.00 13.58
CA ASP A 492 -19.13 -3.47 14.66
C ASP A 492 -19.41 -4.93 15.01
N LYS A 493 -18.37 -5.76 15.06
CA LYS A 493 -18.46 -7.11 15.62
C LYS A 493 -18.17 -7.05 17.11
N LYS A 494 -19.07 -7.62 17.93
CA LYS A 494 -18.99 -7.52 19.39
C LYS A 494 -18.90 -8.89 20.04
N ASN A 495 -18.16 -8.95 21.14
CA ASN A 495 -18.06 -10.13 22.00
C ASN A 495 -17.66 -11.42 21.22
N ILE A 496 -16.67 -11.28 20.34
CA ILE A 496 -16.10 -12.37 19.53
C ILE A 496 -15.13 -13.17 20.38
N GLN A 497 -15.22 -14.48 20.29
CA GLN A 497 -14.20 -15.39 20.81
C GLN A 497 -13.79 -16.38 19.71
N ILE A 498 -12.50 -16.74 19.63
CA ILE A 498 -12.01 -17.66 18.61
C ILE A 498 -11.23 -18.78 19.28
N SER A 499 -11.68 -20.01 19.06
CA SER A 499 -11.02 -21.25 19.47
C SER A 499 -10.16 -21.79 18.34
N ILE A 500 -8.84 -21.81 18.55
CA ILE A 500 -7.86 -22.35 17.60
C ILE A 500 -7.36 -23.68 18.17
N ASN A 501 -7.72 -24.78 17.53
CA ASN A 501 -7.21 -26.10 17.90
C ASN A 501 -5.81 -26.27 17.27
N THR A 502 -4.77 -26.31 18.10
CA THR A 502 -3.37 -26.50 17.69
C THR A 502 -2.87 -27.88 18.11
N GLY A 503 -1.71 -28.29 17.59
CA GLY A 503 -1.05 -29.55 17.98
C GLY A 503 -0.73 -29.61 19.48
N ASN A 504 -0.63 -28.43 20.13
CA ASN A 504 -0.40 -28.27 21.56
C ASN A 504 -1.69 -28.16 22.39
N GLY A 505 -2.86 -28.31 21.77
CA GLY A 505 -4.17 -28.13 22.39
C GLY A 505 -4.92 -26.89 21.88
N ALA A 506 -6.16 -26.74 22.37
CA ALA A 506 -7.02 -25.62 22.00
C ALA A 506 -6.63 -24.33 22.73
N ILE A 507 -6.60 -23.23 22.00
CA ILE A 507 -6.39 -21.88 22.53
C ILE A 507 -7.61 -21.04 22.24
N LEU A 508 -8.07 -20.32 23.26
CA LEU A 508 -9.22 -19.45 23.16
C LEU A 508 -8.76 -18.00 23.23
N ILE A 509 -9.14 -17.20 22.22
CA ILE A 509 -8.75 -15.79 22.08
C ILE A 509 -10.01 -14.90 22.10
N PRO A 510 -10.18 -14.05 23.13
CA PRO A 510 -9.53 -14.13 24.45
C PRO A 510 -9.95 -15.38 25.24
N GLU A 511 -9.24 -15.73 26.32
CA GLU A 511 -9.55 -16.90 27.14
C GLU A 511 -10.90 -16.76 27.89
N SER A 512 -11.30 -15.52 28.20
CA SER A 512 -12.58 -15.23 28.86
C SER A 512 -13.27 -14.02 28.22
N GLY A 513 -14.59 -14.09 28.06
CA GLY A 513 -15.37 -13.05 27.40
C GLY A 513 -15.17 -13.07 25.87
N GLY A 514 -15.04 -11.89 25.28
CA GLY A 514 -14.78 -11.72 23.86
C GLY A 514 -14.17 -10.35 23.56
N PHE A 515 -13.57 -10.20 22.38
CA PHE A 515 -13.11 -8.91 21.87
C PHE A 515 -14.16 -8.29 20.94
N ASN A 516 -14.10 -6.97 20.75
CA ASN A 516 -14.85 -6.30 19.71
C ASN A 516 -13.91 -5.88 18.58
N LEU A 517 -14.42 -5.77 17.37
CA LEU A 517 -13.73 -5.25 16.21
C LEU A 517 -14.65 -4.24 15.54
N LYS A 518 -14.18 -2.99 15.42
CA LYS A 518 -14.98 -1.91 14.83
C LYS A 518 -15.31 -2.20 13.35
N GLY A 519 -16.40 -1.64 12.85
CA GLY A 519 -16.64 -1.52 11.41
C GLY A 519 -15.42 -0.93 10.70
N GLU A 520 -15.11 -1.46 9.52
CA GLU A 520 -14.01 -1.03 8.64
C GLU A 520 -12.60 -1.25 9.23
N GLU A 521 -12.48 -2.12 10.23
CA GLU A 521 -11.23 -2.45 10.90
C GLU A 521 -10.73 -3.85 10.56
N ASN A 522 -9.43 -4.07 10.63
CA ASN A 522 -8.77 -5.35 10.42
C ASN A 522 -7.65 -5.56 11.46
N ALA A 523 -7.26 -6.81 11.71
CA ALA A 523 -6.20 -7.11 12.67
C ALA A 523 -5.48 -8.44 12.42
N ILE A 524 -4.25 -8.54 12.93
CA ILE A 524 -3.41 -9.74 12.98
C ILE A 524 -3.03 -10.06 14.42
N PHE A 525 -3.60 -11.11 14.99
CA PHE A 525 -3.37 -11.53 16.38
C PHE A 525 -2.40 -12.72 16.45
N PRO A 526 -1.26 -12.59 17.14
CA PRO A 526 -0.33 -13.71 17.31
C PRO A 526 -0.85 -14.71 18.35
N PHE A 527 -0.52 -15.99 18.15
CA PHE A 527 -0.74 -17.05 19.14
C PHE A 527 0.44 -18.03 19.20
N ASN A 528 0.71 -18.56 20.39
CA ASN A 528 1.83 -19.46 20.71
C ASN A 528 3.20 -18.99 20.20
N LEU A 529 3.45 -17.69 20.14
CA LEU A 529 4.73 -17.16 19.68
C LEU A 529 5.78 -17.17 20.79
N ASP A 530 7.02 -17.49 20.45
CA ASP A 530 8.15 -17.27 21.35
C ASP A 530 8.58 -15.79 21.34
N LEU A 531 8.46 -15.13 22.48
CA LEU A 531 8.94 -13.76 22.69
C LEU A 531 10.21 -13.78 23.53
N ASN A 532 11.32 -14.12 22.86
CA ASN A 532 12.68 -14.18 23.44
C ASN A 532 12.81 -15.20 24.58
N GLY A 533 12.34 -16.43 24.34
CA GLY A 533 12.39 -17.57 25.26
C GLY A 533 11.17 -17.70 26.19
N VAL A 534 10.14 -16.88 26.00
CA VAL A 534 8.89 -16.91 26.79
C VAL A 534 7.70 -17.07 25.84
N THR A 535 6.89 -18.10 26.07
CA THR A 535 5.72 -18.38 25.24
C THR A 535 4.61 -17.35 25.50
N LEU A 536 4.26 -16.58 24.47
CA LEU A 536 3.03 -15.81 24.38
C LEU A 536 1.92 -16.74 23.85
N ASN A 537 0.97 -17.13 24.70
CA ASN A 537 -0.17 -17.95 24.30
C ASN A 537 -1.02 -17.21 23.25
N TYR A 538 -1.35 -15.94 23.50
CA TYR A 538 -1.99 -15.05 22.53
C TYR A 538 -1.87 -13.57 22.92
N ALA A 539 -2.09 -12.67 21.96
CA ALA A 539 -2.38 -11.26 22.22
C ALA A 539 -3.54 -10.76 21.36
N THR A 540 -4.42 -9.94 21.94
CA THR A 540 -5.47 -9.20 21.19
C THR A 540 -4.99 -7.80 20.75
N ALA A 541 -3.72 -7.48 20.95
CA ALA A 541 -3.06 -6.38 20.27
C ALA A 541 -2.29 -6.92 19.06
N GLN A 542 -2.18 -6.14 17.99
CA GLN A 542 -1.46 -6.55 16.79
C GLN A 542 0.04 -6.31 16.94
N LEU A 543 0.82 -7.35 16.66
CA LEU A 543 2.27 -7.28 16.65
C LEU A 543 2.76 -6.44 15.46
N MET A 544 3.59 -5.44 15.71
CA MET A 544 4.06 -4.49 14.70
C MET A 544 5.53 -4.70 14.33
N MET A 545 6.42 -4.78 15.31
CA MET A 545 7.86 -4.93 15.08
C MET A 545 8.58 -5.49 16.32
N LYS A 546 9.85 -5.89 16.15
CA LYS A 546 10.79 -6.25 17.24
C LYS A 546 12.10 -5.49 17.07
N GLY A 547 12.68 -4.99 18.16
CA GLY A 547 13.97 -4.30 18.10
C GLY A 547 15.12 -5.24 17.71
N ASP A 548 16.19 -4.67 17.16
CA ASP A 548 17.37 -5.39 16.67
C ASP A 548 18.44 -5.65 17.76
N ASP A 549 18.39 -4.95 18.89
CA ASP A 549 19.34 -5.10 20.00
C ASP A 549 18.99 -6.32 20.91
N PRO A 550 19.79 -7.41 20.89
CA PRO A 550 19.53 -8.58 21.72
C PRO A 550 19.72 -8.32 23.22
N SER A 551 20.51 -7.30 23.58
CA SER A 551 20.78 -6.94 24.98
C SER A 551 19.65 -6.13 25.61
N ASN A 552 18.80 -5.49 24.79
CA ASN A 552 17.66 -4.71 25.20
C ASN A 552 16.46 -5.00 24.28
N GLN A 553 16.12 -6.28 24.14
CA GLN A 553 15.04 -6.73 23.27
C GLN A 553 13.72 -6.03 23.63
N TYR A 554 13.04 -5.52 22.62
CA TYR A 554 11.69 -5.02 22.76
C TYR A 554 10.80 -5.49 21.61
N TYR A 555 9.49 -5.52 21.87
CA TYR A 555 8.43 -5.73 20.89
C TYR A 555 7.45 -4.58 20.98
N VAL A 556 6.93 -4.17 19.83
CA VAL A 556 5.91 -3.12 19.76
C VAL A 556 4.64 -3.70 19.18
N PHE A 557 3.54 -3.45 19.89
CA PHE A 557 2.19 -3.81 19.50
C PHE A 557 1.34 -2.55 19.38
N PHE A 558 0.31 -2.61 18.53
CA PHE A 558 -0.73 -1.59 18.53
C PHE A 558 -2.12 -2.20 18.76
N VAL A 559 -3.03 -1.38 19.29
CA VAL A 559 -4.40 -1.79 19.59
C VAL A 559 -5.31 -1.49 18.40
N PRO A 560 -5.88 -2.49 17.70
CA PRO A 560 -6.88 -2.25 16.66
C PRO A 560 -8.14 -1.58 17.23
N GLU A 561 -8.86 -0.80 16.43
CA GLU A 561 -10.03 -0.07 16.92
C GLU A 561 -11.14 -1.00 17.43
N GLY A 562 -11.67 -0.68 18.62
CA GLY A 562 -12.71 -1.46 19.29
C GLY A 562 -12.19 -2.62 20.16
N VAL A 563 -10.92 -2.98 20.05
CA VAL A 563 -10.35 -4.11 20.79
C VAL A 563 -9.90 -3.70 22.20
N SER A 564 -10.21 -4.54 23.19
CA SER A 564 -9.59 -4.47 24.52
C SER A 564 -8.29 -5.29 24.50
N PRO A 565 -7.11 -4.66 24.63
CA PRO A 565 -5.84 -5.35 24.47
C PRO A 565 -5.47 -6.16 25.71
N GLU A 566 -5.24 -7.45 25.53
CA GLU A 566 -4.73 -8.35 26.54
C GLU A 566 -3.69 -9.31 25.96
N PHE A 567 -2.80 -9.78 26.84
CA PHE A 567 -1.70 -10.68 26.52
C PHE A 567 -1.71 -11.84 27.51
N SER A 568 -1.76 -13.05 27.02
CA SER A 568 -1.67 -14.28 27.82
C SER A 568 -0.30 -14.91 27.61
N PHE A 569 0.48 -15.05 28.67
CA PHE A 569 1.79 -15.72 28.65
C PHE A 569 1.74 -17.02 29.45
N ALA A 570 2.43 -18.05 28.98
CA ALA A 570 2.49 -19.33 29.68
C ALA A 570 3.09 -19.18 31.09
N LYS A 571 2.56 -19.94 32.05
CA LYS A 571 3.13 -20.03 33.40
C LYS A 571 4.31 -20.99 33.40
N GLU A 572 5.47 -20.47 33.01
CA GLU A 572 6.72 -21.24 32.97
C GLU A 572 7.63 -20.90 34.17
N SER A 573 8.50 -21.84 34.54
CA SER A 573 9.47 -21.62 35.61
C SER A 573 10.42 -20.46 35.28
N GLY A 574 10.62 -19.56 36.24
CA GLY A 574 11.51 -18.41 36.10
C GLY A 574 10.94 -17.24 35.28
N VAL A 575 9.71 -17.33 34.75
CA VAL A 575 9.05 -16.20 34.08
C VAL A 575 8.51 -15.20 35.11
N VAL A 576 8.89 -13.93 34.94
CA VAL A 576 8.41 -12.80 35.74
C VAL A 576 7.93 -11.71 34.80
N ILE A 577 6.70 -11.24 34.99
CA ILE A 577 6.13 -10.10 34.27
C ILE A 577 5.92 -8.93 35.24
N LYS A 578 6.40 -7.74 34.86
CA LYS A 578 6.27 -6.52 35.65
C LYS A 578 5.63 -5.41 34.81
N ASN A 579 4.66 -4.71 35.39
CA ASN A 579 4.07 -3.52 34.79
C ASN A 579 5.08 -2.38 34.91
N ASN A 580 5.33 -1.66 33.81
CA ASN A 580 6.05 -0.40 33.86
C ASN A 580 5.07 0.78 33.88
N SER A 581 4.09 0.78 32.96
CA SER A 581 3.04 1.80 32.87
C SER A 581 1.81 1.27 32.11
N GLY A 582 0.62 1.80 32.44
CA GLY A 582 -0.59 1.60 31.62
C GLY A 582 -1.14 0.17 31.56
N SER A 583 -0.61 -0.79 32.33
CA SER A 583 -1.08 -2.19 32.33
C SER A 583 -1.45 -2.71 33.72
N SER A 584 -2.29 -3.74 33.78
CA SER A 584 -2.53 -4.55 34.97
C SER A 584 -2.10 -6.00 34.72
N ILE A 585 -1.65 -6.67 35.78
CA ILE A 585 -1.12 -8.03 35.71
C ILE A 585 -1.92 -8.94 36.64
N GLU A 586 -2.41 -10.03 36.08
CA GLU A 586 -3.09 -11.11 36.79
C GLU A 586 -2.34 -12.42 36.50
N GLN A 587 -2.41 -13.40 37.39
CA GLN A 587 -1.82 -14.72 37.14
C GLN A 587 -2.62 -15.81 37.82
N ASN A 588 -2.57 -17.01 37.25
CA ASN A 588 -3.15 -18.22 37.82
C ASN A 588 -2.17 -19.39 37.62
N ALA A 589 -2.63 -20.62 37.90
CA ALA A 589 -1.80 -21.81 37.77
C ALA A 589 -1.31 -22.10 36.34
N LYS A 590 -1.96 -21.56 35.31
CA LYS A 590 -1.69 -21.85 33.90
C LYS A 590 -1.00 -20.70 33.14
N ARG A 591 -1.24 -19.45 33.54
CA ARG A 591 -0.76 -18.28 32.79
C ARG A 591 -0.52 -17.02 33.61
N TRP A 592 0.14 -16.06 32.98
CA TRP A 592 0.07 -14.63 33.29
C TRP A 592 -0.87 -13.93 32.30
N LEU A 593 -1.70 -13.00 32.77
CA LEU A 593 -2.45 -12.04 31.94
C LEU A 593 -1.84 -10.66 32.12
N VAL A 594 -1.69 -9.95 31.01
CA VAL A 594 -1.46 -8.51 31.03
C VAL A 594 -2.63 -7.86 30.31
N LYS A 595 -3.34 -6.95 30.97
CA LYS A 595 -4.38 -6.11 30.34
C LYS A 595 -3.82 -4.71 30.17
N CYS A 596 -3.92 -4.16 28.97
CA CYS A 596 -3.40 -2.83 28.64
C CYS A 596 -4.55 -1.83 28.44
N SER A 597 -4.24 -0.54 28.50
CA SER A 597 -5.19 0.49 28.08
C SER A 597 -5.43 0.40 26.56
N ALA A 598 -6.69 0.52 26.14
CA ALA A 598 -7.04 0.61 24.72
C ALA A 598 -6.66 1.96 24.07
N LYS A 599 -6.37 2.97 24.89
CA LYS A 599 -5.94 4.32 24.47
C LYS A 599 -4.66 4.73 25.16
N GLY A 600 -3.81 5.48 24.45
CA GLY A 600 -2.51 5.93 24.95
C GLY A 600 -1.44 4.85 24.86
N VAL A 601 -0.55 4.84 25.85
CA VAL A 601 0.64 3.98 25.88
C VAL A 601 0.65 3.11 27.13
N SER A 602 0.91 1.82 26.95
CA SER A 602 1.21 0.87 28.01
C SER A 602 2.59 0.24 27.77
N GLU A 603 3.33 -0.04 28.83
CA GLU A 603 4.59 -0.77 28.75
C GLU A 603 4.70 -1.77 29.90
N PHE A 604 5.18 -2.98 29.59
CA PHE A 604 5.50 -3.98 30.59
C PHE A 604 6.79 -4.73 30.21
N LYS A 605 7.38 -5.41 31.19
CA LYS A 605 8.61 -6.16 31.03
C LYS A 605 8.36 -7.64 31.32
N VAL A 606 8.79 -8.50 30.41
CA VAL A 606 8.82 -9.96 30.56
C VAL A 606 10.27 -10.39 30.80
N SER A 607 10.52 -11.28 31.75
CA SER A 607 11.87 -11.75 32.08
C SER A 607 11.91 -13.24 32.34
N LYS A 608 12.94 -13.93 31.84
CA LYS A 608 13.21 -15.35 32.09
C LYS A 608 14.69 -15.64 31.93
N GLY A 609 15.31 -16.32 32.90
CA GLY A 609 16.71 -16.78 32.80
C GLY A 609 17.72 -15.68 32.47
N GLY A 610 17.59 -14.49 33.08
CA GLY A 610 18.45 -13.33 32.81
C GLY A 610 18.11 -12.54 31.53
N LYS A 611 17.27 -13.08 30.64
CA LYS A 611 16.74 -12.35 29.48
C LYS A 611 15.65 -11.37 29.90
N HIS A 612 15.62 -10.24 29.23
CA HIS A 612 14.72 -9.12 29.51
C HIS A 612 14.09 -8.61 28.21
N THR A 613 12.78 -8.65 28.14
CA THR A 613 12.02 -8.20 26.97
C THR A 613 11.04 -7.11 27.38
N LYS A 614 11.13 -5.94 26.75
CA LYS A 614 10.11 -4.88 26.89
C LYS A 614 9.00 -5.10 25.89
N VAL A 615 7.76 -4.85 26.28
CA VAL A 615 6.61 -4.85 25.38
C VAL A 615 5.95 -3.49 25.47
N LEU A 616 6.01 -2.75 24.36
CA LEU A 616 5.34 -1.47 24.19
C LEU A 616 4.00 -1.71 23.48
N VAL A 617 2.92 -1.17 24.05
CA VAL A 617 1.57 -1.24 23.47
C VAL A 617 1.05 0.18 23.29
N VAL A 618 0.70 0.54 22.06
CA VAL A 618 0.21 1.88 21.72
C VAL A 618 -1.14 1.81 21.02
N ASP A 619 -1.95 2.85 21.09
CA ASP A 619 -3.17 2.90 20.26
C ASP A 619 -2.84 3.07 18.76
N LYS A 620 -3.82 2.76 17.90
CA LYS A 620 -3.66 2.83 16.44
C LYS A 620 -3.30 4.23 15.94
N GLU A 621 -3.88 5.29 16.51
CA GLU A 621 -3.59 6.68 16.12
C GLU A 621 -2.12 7.02 16.36
N PHE A 622 -1.55 6.55 17.47
CA PHE A 622 -0.13 6.70 17.77
C PHE A 622 0.74 5.82 16.85
N ALA A 623 0.33 4.57 16.59
CA ALA A 623 1.06 3.67 15.70
C ALA A 623 1.22 4.22 14.27
N LEU A 624 0.19 4.83 13.70
CA LEU A 624 0.23 5.41 12.34
C LEU A 624 1.33 6.47 12.15
N LYS A 625 1.78 7.09 13.25
CA LYS A 625 2.85 8.09 13.29
C LYS A 625 4.26 7.47 13.33
N ALA A 626 4.39 6.16 13.48
CA ALA A 626 5.66 5.48 13.69
C ALA A 626 6.52 5.39 12.42
N PHE A 627 7.82 5.65 12.54
CA PHE A 627 8.82 5.45 11.51
C PHE A 627 9.99 4.66 12.09
N ILE A 628 10.34 3.54 11.46
CA ILE A 628 11.53 2.77 11.85
C ILE A 628 12.75 3.48 11.27
N VAL A 629 13.71 3.74 12.14
CA VAL A 629 14.96 4.40 11.82
C VAL A 629 16.13 3.72 12.50
N THR A 630 17.33 3.88 11.95
CA THR A 630 18.57 3.42 12.61
C THR A 630 19.31 4.62 13.18
N ILE A 631 19.53 4.64 14.48
CA ILE A 631 20.32 5.65 15.17
C ILE A 631 21.56 4.96 15.74
N ASN A 632 22.75 5.35 15.27
CA ASN A 632 24.02 4.77 15.71
C ASN A 632 24.09 3.24 15.58
N GLY A 633 23.50 2.69 14.52
CA GLY A 633 23.51 1.26 14.23
C GLY A 633 22.46 0.42 14.95
N MET A 634 21.55 1.05 15.72
CA MET A 634 20.43 0.36 16.38
C MET A 634 19.09 0.89 15.90
N GLU A 635 18.12 0.00 15.73
CA GLU A 635 16.75 0.37 15.37
C GLU A 635 16.03 1.11 16.49
N HIS A 636 15.28 2.12 16.08
CA HIS A 636 14.42 2.94 16.90
C HIS A 636 13.12 3.23 16.14
N LEU A 637 12.10 3.62 16.88
CA LEU A 637 10.89 4.23 16.34
C LEU A 637 10.90 5.72 16.61
N ILE A 638 10.62 6.50 15.58
CA ILE A 638 10.20 7.89 15.70
C ILE A 638 8.70 7.96 15.44
N PHE A 639 7.91 8.29 16.46
CA PHE A 639 6.51 8.64 16.31
C PHE A 639 6.41 10.13 16.00
N SER A 640 6.01 10.53 14.79
CA SER A 640 5.94 11.94 14.39
C SER A 640 4.70 12.27 13.55
N ASP A 641 4.19 13.49 13.72
CA ASP A 641 3.19 14.07 12.83
C ASP A 641 3.76 14.42 11.44
N ALA A 642 5.09 14.53 11.32
CA ALA A 642 5.80 14.77 10.07
C ALA A 642 6.34 13.46 9.48
N VAL A 643 6.51 13.42 8.16
CA VAL A 643 7.16 12.29 7.50
C VAL A 643 8.65 12.32 7.81
N VAL A 644 9.23 11.17 8.20
CA VAL A 644 10.64 11.06 8.59
C VAL A 644 11.41 10.28 7.52
N LEU A 645 12.43 10.91 6.93
CA LEU A 645 13.29 10.33 5.91
C LEU A 645 14.72 10.23 6.43
N GLN A 646 15.32 9.04 6.37
CA GLN A 646 16.67 8.82 6.91
C GLN A 646 17.75 8.90 5.81
N ASN A 647 18.88 9.52 6.14
CA ASN A 647 20.13 9.48 5.39
C ASN A 647 21.30 9.26 6.35
N GLY A 648 21.75 8.02 6.51
CA GLY A 648 22.72 7.67 7.56
C GLY A 648 22.16 8.00 8.95
N ASN A 649 22.88 8.84 9.72
CA ASN A 649 22.46 9.33 11.04
C ASN A 649 21.74 10.69 11.01
N SER A 650 21.35 11.15 9.83
CA SER A 650 20.58 12.39 9.61
C SER A 650 19.14 12.06 9.24
N PHE A 651 18.17 12.80 9.78
CA PHE A 651 16.74 12.56 9.59
C PHE A 651 16.05 13.82 9.11
N GLU A 652 15.52 13.79 7.90
CA GLU A 652 14.74 14.88 7.34
C GLU A 652 13.27 14.73 7.72
N PHE A 653 12.67 15.79 8.26
CA PHE A 653 11.26 15.85 8.62
C PHE A 653 10.50 16.71 7.60
N LEU A 654 9.42 16.16 7.05
CA LEU A 654 8.51 16.87 6.13
C LEU A 654 7.15 17.06 6.79
N SER A 655 6.84 18.29 7.20
CA SER A 655 5.61 18.65 7.91
C SER A 655 4.70 19.51 7.05
N LYS A 656 3.54 18.98 6.65
CA LYS A 656 2.59 19.70 5.79
C LYS A 656 1.61 20.53 6.64
N GLY A 657 1.48 21.81 6.31
CA GLY A 657 0.54 22.75 6.92
C GLY A 657 0.88 23.19 8.34
N LYS A 658 1.82 22.54 9.02
CA LYS A 658 2.22 22.84 10.40
C LYS A 658 3.70 23.17 10.49
N ASN A 659 4.00 24.40 10.92
CA ASN A 659 5.38 24.81 11.21
C ASN A 659 5.85 24.37 12.60
N ASN A 660 4.95 23.85 13.44
CA ASN A 660 5.28 23.15 14.67
C ASN A 660 4.76 21.72 14.63
N PHE A 661 5.54 20.77 15.14
CA PHE A 661 5.12 19.38 15.22
C PHE A 661 5.89 18.65 16.31
N ASP A 662 5.26 17.61 16.83
CA ASP A 662 5.85 16.76 17.85
C ASP A 662 6.49 15.52 17.22
N PHE A 663 7.55 15.05 17.87
CA PHE A 663 8.05 13.71 17.64
C PHE A 663 8.53 13.06 18.95
N THR A 664 8.46 11.73 18.98
CA THR A 664 8.84 10.93 20.14
C THR A 664 9.67 9.73 19.70
N ILE A 665 10.80 9.48 20.38
CA ILE A 665 11.72 8.38 20.06
C ILE A 665 11.57 7.26 21.08
N TYR A 666 11.49 6.02 20.59
CA TYR A 666 11.52 4.79 21.37
C TYR A 666 12.54 3.79 20.79
N PRO A 667 13.35 3.08 21.61
CA PRO A 667 13.56 3.35 23.03
C PRO A 667 14.14 4.75 23.28
N ARG A 668 14.11 5.20 24.53
CA ARG A 668 14.67 6.49 24.94
C ARG A 668 16.14 6.62 24.52
N VAL A 669 16.46 7.73 23.84
CA VAL A 669 17.84 8.13 23.51
C VAL A 669 18.39 9.10 24.56
N GLN A 670 19.66 8.97 24.91
CA GLN A 670 20.33 9.86 25.85
C GLN A 670 20.84 11.16 25.21
N VAL A 671 21.14 11.11 23.91
CA VAL A 671 21.69 12.25 23.17
C VAL A 671 20.54 13.16 22.71
N LYS A 672 20.66 14.45 23.04
CA LYS A 672 19.74 15.47 22.51
C LYS A 672 20.08 15.72 21.03
N PRO A 673 19.11 15.58 20.10
CA PRO A 673 19.37 15.87 18.70
C PRO A 673 19.55 17.37 18.46
N THR A 674 20.25 17.71 17.38
CA THR A 674 20.34 19.08 16.84
C THR A 674 19.61 19.19 15.52
N PHE A 675 19.15 20.39 15.19
CA PHE A 675 18.45 20.67 13.93
C PHE A 675 19.17 21.77 13.16
N ASN A 676 19.16 21.68 11.82
CA ASN A 676 19.75 22.70 10.97
C ASN A 676 18.91 24.00 10.92
N ILE A 677 17.59 23.89 11.04
CA ILE A 677 16.63 25.00 11.02
C ILE A 677 15.57 24.77 12.10
N GLY A 678 15.19 25.83 12.81
CA GLY A 678 14.13 25.81 13.83
C GLY A 678 14.65 25.71 15.26
N THR A 679 13.71 25.68 16.20
CA THR A 679 13.97 25.50 17.64
C THR A 679 13.40 24.18 18.13
N LEU A 680 14.04 23.63 19.17
CA LEU A 680 13.66 22.35 19.79
C LEU A 680 13.36 22.57 21.27
N SER A 681 12.13 22.25 21.69
CA SER A 681 11.74 22.17 23.10
C SER A 681 11.57 20.71 23.51
N ALA A 682 12.06 20.34 24.69
CA ALA A 682 11.79 19.02 25.26
C ALA A 682 10.37 18.98 25.81
N LEU A 683 9.66 17.88 25.56
CA LEU A 683 8.39 17.58 26.20
C LEU A 683 8.64 16.90 27.56
N LYS A 684 7.57 16.70 28.35
CA LYS A 684 7.65 16.08 29.68
C LYS A 684 8.42 14.76 29.61
N SER A 685 9.39 14.60 30.51
CA SER A 685 10.28 13.45 30.52
C SER A 685 9.50 12.15 30.75
N SER A 686 9.82 11.14 29.94
CA SER A 686 9.36 9.77 30.11
C SER A 686 10.56 8.84 30.35
N PRO A 687 10.43 7.79 31.18
CA PRO A 687 11.47 6.79 31.33
C PRO A 687 11.78 6.07 30.01
N SER A 688 10.76 5.86 29.18
CA SER A 688 10.83 4.99 27.99
C SER A 688 10.99 5.76 26.68
N PHE A 689 10.75 7.08 26.69
CA PHE A 689 10.74 7.91 25.49
C PHE A 689 11.59 9.18 25.60
N SER A 690 12.07 9.66 24.45
CA SER A 690 12.59 11.02 24.28
C SER A 690 11.63 11.80 23.38
N SER A 691 10.92 12.77 23.94
CA SER A 691 9.85 13.52 23.25
C SER A 691 10.21 14.99 23.09
N PHE A 692 9.96 15.54 21.90
CA PHE A 692 10.32 16.92 21.56
C PHE A 692 9.28 17.56 20.66
N THR A 693 9.23 18.89 20.69
CA THR A 693 8.51 19.72 19.71
C THR A 693 9.52 20.49 18.89
N VAL A 694 9.37 20.43 17.57
CA VAL A 694 10.11 21.27 16.62
C VAL A 694 9.24 22.46 16.28
N THR A 695 9.82 23.67 16.25
CA THR A 695 9.16 24.86 15.71
C THR A 695 10.04 25.51 14.64
N LEU A 696 9.49 25.61 13.43
CA LEU A 696 10.12 26.21 12.25
C LEU A 696 9.57 27.62 12.00
N PRO A 697 10.33 28.49 11.32
CA PRO A 697 9.83 29.80 10.90
C PRO A 697 8.54 29.63 10.10
N LYS A 698 7.48 30.32 10.51
CA LYS A 698 6.19 30.28 9.81
C LYS A 698 6.34 30.94 8.44
N ALA A 699 5.85 30.26 7.41
CA ALA A 699 5.66 30.80 6.08
C ALA A 699 4.17 31.02 5.83
N ASP A 700 3.82 32.14 5.20
CA ASP A 700 2.45 32.47 4.82
C ASP A 700 2.42 32.88 3.35
N PHE A 701 1.41 32.39 2.64
CA PHE A 701 1.26 32.55 1.20
C PHE A 701 -0.19 32.99 0.93
N PRO A 702 -0.50 34.29 1.01
CA PRO A 702 -1.86 34.75 0.78
C PRO A 702 -2.27 34.46 -0.66
N THR A 703 -3.42 33.81 -0.83
CA THR A 703 -3.95 33.52 -2.15
C THR A 703 -4.40 34.81 -2.84
N GLN A 704 -3.84 35.10 -4.01
CA GLN A 704 -4.34 36.15 -4.89
C GLN A 704 -4.89 35.51 -6.16
N THR A 705 -6.19 35.71 -6.39
CA THR A 705 -6.87 35.15 -7.55
C THR A 705 -7.60 36.22 -8.35
N ARG A 706 -7.68 36.02 -9.67
CA ARG A 706 -8.47 36.85 -10.58
C ARG A 706 -9.35 35.97 -11.45
N GLN A 707 -10.66 36.06 -11.26
CA GLN A 707 -11.65 35.33 -12.06
C GLN A 707 -11.82 35.98 -13.44
N ILE A 708 -11.82 35.18 -14.51
CA ILE A 708 -12.02 35.61 -15.90
C ILE A 708 -13.18 34.83 -16.53
N GLY A 709 -14.35 35.47 -16.63
CA GLY A 709 -15.58 34.78 -16.99
C GLY A 709 -15.93 33.68 -15.98
N GLN A 710 -16.74 32.69 -16.36
CA GLN A 710 -17.12 31.60 -15.45
C GLN A 710 -16.14 30.42 -15.44
N LYS A 711 -15.36 30.25 -16.52
CA LYS A 711 -14.55 29.04 -16.74
C LYS A 711 -13.07 29.21 -16.42
N LYS A 712 -12.58 30.44 -16.21
CA LYS A 712 -11.14 30.68 -16.00
C LYS A 712 -10.87 31.38 -14.67
N LEU A 713 -9.86 30.89 -13.96
CA LEU A 713 -9.35 31.49 -12.73
C LEU A 713 -7.84 31.64 -12.85
N VAL A 714 -7.32 32.84 -12.65
CA VAL A 714 -5.88 33.09 -12.58
C VAL A 714 -5.46 33.08 -11.12
N VAL A 715 -4.43 32.32 -10.78
CA VAL A 715 -3.84 32.26 -9.45
C VAL A 715 -2.40 32.75 -9.53
N GLN A 716 -2.09 33.79 -8.76
CA GLN A 716 -0.72 34.29 -8.62
C GLN A 716 0.09 33.26 -7.83
N LEU A 717 1.21 32.80 -8.39
CA LEU A 717 2.09 31.83 -7.73
C LEU A 717 3.05 32.55 -6.75
N PRO A 718 3.44 31.87 -5.65
CA PRO A 718 4.51 32.35 -4.78
C PRO A 718 5.81 32.58 -5.56
N GLY A 719 6.61 33.57 -5.15
CA GLY A 719 7.88 33.88 -5.83
C GLY A 719 8.96 32.82 -5.59
N GLN A 720 9.68 32.94 -4.47
CA GLN A 720 10.78 32.02 -4.11
C GLN A 720 10.42 31.13 -2.93
N MET A 721 10.88 29.88 -3.00
CA MET A 721 10.82 28.90 -1.92
C MET A 721 11.81 29.28 -0.80
N GLN A 722 11.31 29.44 0.42
CA GLN A 722 12.15 29.60 1.61
C GLN A 722 12.92 28.30 1.90
N SER A 723 14.12 28.40 2.48
CA SER A 723 14.96 27.23 2.79
C SER A 723 14.34 26.25 3.80
N SER A 724 13.39 26.71 4.61
CA SER A 724 12.60 25.92 5.55
C SER A 724 11.44 25.14 4.89
N LEU A 725 11.27 25.22 3.57
CA LEU A 725 10.18 24.58 2.84
C LEU A 725 10.70 23.51 1.89
N ASN A 726 9.99 22.40 1.83
CA ASN A 726 10.17 21.34 0.83
C ASN A 726 9.30 21.56 -0.42
N ASP A 727 8.06 22.02 -0.20
CA ASP A 727 7.09 22.29 -1.25
C ASP A 727 6.05 23.32 -0.76
N ILE A 728 5.24 23.84 -1.67
CA ILE A 728 4.00 24.56 -1.42
C ILE A 728 2.91 23.85 -2.21
N PHE A 729 1.87 23.40 -1.53
CA PHE A 729 0.72 22.75 -2.17
C PHE A 729 -0.36 23.78 -2.44
N LEU A 730 -0.78 23.89 -3.70
CA LEU A 730 -1.97 24.63 -4.12
C LEU A 730 -3.17 23.69 -4.09
N THR A 731 -4.17 24.01 -3.27
CA THR A 731 -5.45 23.30 -3.24
C THR A 731 -6.51 24.14 -3.93
N VAL A 732 -7.21 23.56 -4.90
CA VAL A 732 -8.33 24.16 -5.63
C VAL A 732 -9.58 23.32 -5.36
N ASP A 733 -10.49 23.86 -4.54
CA ASP A 733 -11.81 23.30 -4.31
C ASP A 733 -12.77 23.85 -5.37
N TYR A 734 -13.03 23.03 -6.39
CA TYR A 734 -13.96 23.35 -7.47
C TYR A 734 -15.01 22.25 -7.61
N ILE A 735 -16.20 22.65 -8.05
CA ILE A 735 -17.28 21.76 -8.50
C ILE A 735 -17.40 21.98 -10.01
N GLY A 736 -17.12 20.96 -10.79
CA GLY A 736 -17.16 21.01 -12.24
C GLY A 736 -16.91 19.63 -12.83
N ASP A 737 -16.68 19.57 -14.12
CA ASP A 737 -16.37 18.31 -14.82
C ASP A 737 -14.88 18.00 -14.75
N THR A 738 -14.07 18.87 -15.36
CA THR A 738 -12.60 18.74 -15.41
C THR A 738 -11.95 20.07 -15.03
N GLY A 739 -10.79 20.00 -14.38
CA GLY A 739 -9.88 21.12 -14.16
C GLY A 739 -8.59 20.95 -14.96
N MET A 740 -8.09 22.06 -15.51
CA MET A 740 -6.82 22.11 -16.23
C MET A 740 -6.04 23.34 -15.76
N GLY A 741 -4.77 23.18 -15.41
CA GLY A 741 -3.86 24.23 -14.96
C GLY A 741 -2.79 24.50 -16.02
N PHE A 742 -2.64 25.77 -16.40
CA PHE A 742 -1.72 26.22 -17.43
C PHE A 742 -0.68 27.19 -16.87
N ILE A 743 0.56 27.08 -17.35
CA ILE A 743 1.64 28.05 -17.13
C ILE A 743 2.16 28.45 -18.52
N ASP A 744 2.21 29.75 -18.80
CA ASP A 744 2.65 30.30 -20.10
C ASP A 744 1.94 29.68 -21.32
N GLY A 745 0.68 29.26 -21.13
CA GLY A 745 -0.14 28.63 -22.18
C GLY A 745 0.01 27.12 -22.30
N GLU A 746 0.99 26.50 -21.62
CA GLU A 746 1.20 25.05 -21.61
C GLU A 746 0.41 24.37 -20.48
N LEU A 747 -0.22 23.23 -20.78
CA LEU A 747 -0.90 22.40 -19.78
C LEU A 747 0.14 21.72 -18.90
N VAL A 748 0.11 21.99 -17.59
CA VAL A 748 1.10 21.46 -16.63
C VAL A 748 0.50 20.55 -15.57
N ALA A 749 -0.82 20.59 -15.41
CA ALA A 749 -1.58 19.73 -14.51
C ALA A 749 -3.04 19.67 -14.98
N ASP A 750 -3.69 18.52 -14.85
CA ASP A 750 -5.13 18.36 -15.06
C ASP A 750 -5.70 17.37 -14.06
N GLU A 751 -7.01 17.41 -13.84
CA GLU A 751 -7.69 16.50 -12.91
C GLU A 751 -9.18 16.40 -13.26
N PHE A 752 -9.74 15.22 -13.00
CA PHE A 752 -11.18 15.01 -13.07
C PHE A 752 -11.81 15.27 -11.71
N TYR A 753 -12.97 15.94 -11.69
CA TYR A 753 -13.67 16.17 -10.43
C TYR A 753 -14.13 14.85 -9.81
N LYS A 754 -13.68 14.62 -8.57
CA LYS A 754 -13.86 13.40 -7.77
C LYS A 754 -14.63 13.65 -6.47
N GLY A 755 -15.13 14.87 -6.25
CA GLY A 755 -15.74 15.25 -4.98
C GLY A 755 -14.75 15.56 -3.85
N ILE A 756 -13.46 15.65 -4.18
CA ILE A 756 -12.37 16.04 -3.28
C ILE A 756 -11.59 17.22 -3.90
N PRO A 757 -11.03 18.13 -3.08
CA PRO A 757 -10.24 19.24 -3.60
C PRO A 757 -9.02 18.76 -4.40
N TRP A 758 -8.72 19.47 -5.49
CA TRP A 758 -7.56 19.18 -6.32
C TRP A 758 -6.30 19.79 -5.69
N GLU A 759 -5.30 18.97 -5.42
CA GLU A 759 -4.04 19.40 -4.82
C GLU A 759 -2.87 19.29 -5.79
N ILE A 760 -2.09 20.37 -5.89
CA ILE A 760 -0.97 20.52 -6.84
C ILE A 760 0.29 20.93 -6.07
N GLY A 761 1.34 20.13 -6.11
CA GLY A 761 2.66 20.51 -5.58
C GLY A 761 3.37 21.47 -6.52
N LEU A 762 3.82 22.61 -5.99
CA LEU A 762 4.33 23.71 -6.80
C LEU A 762 5.83 23.71 -6.99
N ARG A 763 6.61 22.95 -6.20
CA ARG A 763 8.07 23.03 -6.19
C ARG A 763 8.72 22.91 -7.58
N LYS A 764 8.14 22.11 -8.48
CA LYS A 764 8.63 21.93 -9.85
C LYS A 764 8.36 23.16 -10.76
N PHE A 765 7.48 24.07 -10.35
CA PHE A 765 7.05 25.26 -11.11
C PHE A 765 7.66 26.58 -10.60
N LEU A 766 8.22 26.60 -9.38
CA LEU A 766 8.76 27.82 -8.73
C LEU A 766 10.25 28.11 -9.06
N GLY A 767 10.79 27.49 -10.12
CA GLY A 767 12.22 27.53 -10.53
C GLY A 767 12.64 28.79 -11.29
N GLN A 768 13.65 28.74 -12.17
CA GLN A 768 14.05 29.90 -13.02
C GLN A 768 13.84 29.62 -14.52
N PRO A 769 13.10 30.49 -15.26
CA PRO A 769 12.32 31.62 -14.74
C PRO A 769 11.10 31.10 -13.95
N ALA A 770 10.81 31.72 -12.80
CA ALA A 770 9.68 31.30 -11.97
C ALA A 770 8.38 31.64 -12.69
N ALA A 771 7.46 30.68 -12.76
CA ALA A 771 6.12 30.95 -13.22
C ALA A 771 5.47 31.99 -12.31
N LYS A 772 4.97 33.09 -12.88
CA LYS A 772 4.32 34.16 -12.10
C LYS A 772 2.88 33.80 -11.77
N GLU A 773 2.17 33.16 -12.68
CA GLU A 773 0.77 32.81 -12.51
C GLU A 773 0.49 31.42 -13.08
N MET A 774 -0.53 30.77 -12.54
CA MET A 774 -1.16 29.59 -13.11
C MET A 774 -2.59 29.95 -13.51
N VAL A 775 -2.93 29.68 -14.76
CA VAL A 775 -4.28 29.90 -15.29
C VAL A 775 -5.03 28.58 -15.25
N PHE A 776 -6.11 28.51 -14.49
CA PHE A 776 -7.01 27.38 -14.48
C PHE A 776 -8.12 27.55 -15.50
N TYR A 777 -8.48 26.46 -16.18
CA TYR A 777 -9.67 26.33 -17.01
C TYR A 777 -10.53 25.17 -16.48
N PHE A 778 -11.80 25.45 -16.21
CA PHE A 778 -12.77 24.46 -15.72
C PHE A 778 -13.88 24.24 -16.73
N ARG A 779 -14.25 22.96 -16.91
CA ARG A 779 -15.45 22.58 -17.65
C ARG A 779 -16.63 22.43 -16.69
N PRO A 780 -17.83 22.89 -17.08
CA PRO A 780 -19.02 22.70 -16.25
C PRO A 780 -19.44 21.23 -16.24
N MET A 781 -19.87 20.74 -15.08
CA MET A 781 -20.45 19.41 -14.90
C MET A 781 -21.85 19.36 -15.48
N TYR A 782 -22.21 18.27 -16.17
CA TYR A 782 -23.55 18.03 -16.70
C TYR A 782 -24.36 17.11 -15.76
N LYS A 783 -25.68 17.32 -15.68
CA LYS A 783 -26.59 16.57 -14.81
C LYS A 783 -26.68 15.07 -15.17
N ASP A 784 -26.42 14.72 -16.41
CA ASP A 784 -26.47 13.38 -16.98
C ASP A 784 -25.08 12.75 -17.19
N ALA A 785 -24.03 13.34 -16.60
CA ALA A 785 -22.68 12.80 -16.70
C ALA A 785 -22.58 11.39 -16.07
N THR A 786 -21.98 10.44 -16.79
CA THR A 786 -21.96 9.02 -16.40
C THR A 786 -21.16 8.76 -15.13
N TYR A 787 -20.13 9.57 -14.85
CA TYR A 787 -19.28 9.42 -13.68
C TYR A 787 -19.95 9.84 -12.36
N LEU A 788 -21.14 10.45 -12.40
CA LEU A 788 -21.84 10.87 -11.17
C LEU A 788 -22.15 9.69 -10.24
N VAL A 789 -22.27 8.48 -10.80
CA VAL A 789 -22.47 7.24 -10.02
C VAL A 789 -21.28 6.93 -9.10
N ASP A 790 -20.09 7.42 -9.46
CA ASP A 790 -18.87 7.14 -8.72
C ASP A 790 -18.63 8.12 -7.57
N LEU A 791 -19.28 9.28 -7.60
CA LEU A 791 -19.15 10.27 -6.54
C LEU A 791 -19.88 9.83 -5.27
N LYS A 792 -19.37 10.26 -4.11
CA LYS A 792 -20.12 10.15 -2.86
C LYS A 792 -21.40 10.99 -2.98
N PRO A 793 -22.56 10.56 -2.44
CA PRO A 793 -23.81 11.31 -2.54
C PRO A 793 -23.69 12.78 -2.09
N ALA A 794 -22.92 13.04 -1.03
CA ALA A 794 -22.66 14.39 -0.51
C ALA A 794 -21.81 15.28 -1.44
N SER A 795 -21.11 14.68 -2.42
CA SER A 795 -20.23 15.37 -3.36
C SER A 795 -20.90 15.64 -4.73
N VAL A 796 -22.11 15.10 -4.96
CA VAL A 796 -22.91 15.39 -6.14
C VAL A 796 -23.62 16.74 -5.93
N PRO A 797 -23.37 17.76 -6.77
CA PRO A 797 -23.99 19.07 -6.57
C PRO A 797 -25.48 19.03 -6.89
N ASP A 798 -26.25 19.91 -6.23
CA ASP A 798 -27.62 20.19 -6.64
C ASP A 798 -27.62 21.00 -7.94
N PHE A 799 -28.13 20.41 -9.01
CA PHE A 799 -28.28 21.06 -10.30
C PHE A 799 -29.47 22.03 -10.35
N GLY A 800 -30.44 21.89 -9.43
CA GLY A 800 -31.68 22.65 -9.46
C GLY A 800 -32.38 22.55 -10.82
N LYS A 801 -32.68 23.71 -11.43
CA LYS A 801 -33.23 23.83 -12.79
C LYS A 801 -32.15 23.88 -13.89
N ASN A 802 -30.88 23.98 -13.52
CA ASN A 802 -29.79 24.11 -14.47
C ASN A 802 -29.43 22.74 -15.06
N LYS A 803 -28.97 22.73 -16.32
CA LYS A 803 -28.41 21.51 -16.94
C LYS A 803 -26.97 21.25 -16.50
N THR A 804 -26.29 22.29 -16.03
CA THR A 804 -24.87 22.22 -15.67
C THR A 804 -24.55 23.03 -14.41
N VAL A 805 -23.50 22.62 -13.69
CA VAL A 805 -22.96 23.34 -12.53
C VAL A 805 -21.45 23.57 -12.73
N LEU A 806 -21.00 24.79 -12.40
CA LEU A 806 -19.59 25.13 -12.29
C LEU A 806 -19.40 26.13 -11.16
N LYS A 807 -18.51 25.84 -10.23
CA LYS A 807 -18.19 26.71 -9.10
C LYS A 807 -16.75 26.48 -8.65
N VAL A 808 -16.03 27.54 -8.33
CA VAL A 808 -14.80 27.45 -7.54
C VAL A 808 -15.13 27.97 -6.14
N ASN A 809 -14.99 27.10 -5.14
CA ASN A 809 -15.31 27.42 -3.75
C ASN A 809 -14.14 28.12 -3.06
N ASN A 810 -12.93 27.56 -3.19
CA ASN A 810 -11.77 28.03 -2.45
C ASN A 810 -10.45 27.69 -3.16
N VAL A 811 -9.44 28.53 -2.94
CA VAL A 811 -8.06 28.31 -3.41
C VAL A 811 -7.08 28.64 -2.28
N VAL A 812 -6.25 27.69 -1.89
CA VAL A 812 -5.39 27.80 -0.70
C VAL A 812 -3.98 27.29 -0.99
N PHE A 813 -2.97 28.03 -0.51
CA PHE A 813 -1.60 27.53 -0.45
C PHE A 813 -1.30 26.93 0.93
N THR A 814 -0.76 25.71 0.94
CA THR A 814 -0.33 25.00 2.15
C THR A 814 1.16 24.71 2.07
N PRO A 815 2.01 25.34 2.91
CA PRO A 815 3.45 25.03 2.92
C PRO A 815 3.70 23.62 3.46
N GLN A 816 4.68 22.93 2.88
CA GLN A 816 5.32 21.78 3.48
C GLN A 816 6.68 22.20 4.01
N TYR A 817 6.80 22.22 5.32
CA TYR A 817 8.02 22.58 6.03
C TYR A 817 9.02 21.43 6.04
N LYS A 818 10.30 21.80 6.11
CA LYS A 818 11.44 20.90 6.11
C LYS A 818 12.46 21.30 7.16
N THR A 819 13.01 20.29 7.85
CA THR A 819 14.20 20.44 8.68
C THR A 819 14.95 19.12 8.75
N VAL A 820 16.22 19.18 9.12
CA VAL A 820 17.12 18.04 9.23
C VAL A 820 17.59 17.92 10.68
N MET A 821 17.32 16.76 11.28
CA MET A 821 17.75 16.36 12.61
C MET A 821 19.02 15.51 12.53
N GLU A 822 19.99 15.78 13.40
CA GLU A 822 21.21 14.99 13.54
C GLU A 822 21.47 14.65 15.01
N PHE A 823 21.96 13.44 15.28
CA PHE A 823 22.58 13.11 16.56
C PHE A 823 24.07 13.37 16.45
N ARG A 824 24.56 14.41 17.14
CA ARG A 824 26.00 14.64 17.25
C ARG A 824 26.63 13.49 18.03
N LYS A 825 27.74 12.96 17.51
CA LYS A 825 28.55 11.93 18.18
C LYS A 825 29.20 12.47 19.43
#